data_AF-A0A545ANE0-F1
#
_entry.id   AF-A0A545ANE0-F1
#
_cell.length_a   1.000
_cell.length_b   1.000
_cell.length_c   1.000
_cell.angle_alpha   90.00
_cell.angle_beta   90.00
_cell.angle_gamma   90.00
#
_symmetry.space_group_name_H-M   'P 1'
#
loop_
_entity.id
_entity.type
_entity.pdbx_description
1 polymer ?
#
loop_
_entity_poly.entity_id
_entity_poly.type
_entity_poly.pdbx_seq_one_letter_code
_entity_poly.pdbx_strand_id
1 'polypeptide(L)'
;MTTHSAHTYRINDRVTLIAPPAGDGALAAGDLGTVAEIHGDPPAPQVAADQPAASLEPPAPEAQHPIYADIVQPGTDPIRLDVIWDRGGRTSVSADQVEPFVALGRFTRATVAVSAAAARRGQQVAHLWIAENIGDFAPHPGARYERRRHITREARRLLGSIAIGQRSLLDRLPTVGDLTGLDTRVQEPAWYEAAVGDRGPAWRLLTDDRRDALRHVYSRSFDEALRDRVIDLCRVLAGPTGDDRDLAHLDPAGLTAGGTAVFSHRWHLLDPDLPHDAPTGDGDGDFGALARYAEGYVGVLLEETVEGTVFDCDRTTAEAIVASQQARRAHARERIAVTGLDSAAADDAVERWAAGMFWDDDVIVIDERVRSGDYTAVRRIHPDGDGRYRMPDWGWYPVDPYACDRIHGPLPAPSGGPGWVPLQHVPGVRLADDRLRARPLMLAHLREDSLSVLGLEYAGEPVAVLDAGEEVTVTFLGPDFSEHDLRGYAAESTFDGTPLTAGQLLQTLVTDAETAALIAEMTTRSITLARYLDAGGLHLLTSIAVWPAPRTTAAALNLGRQLTAAAELNDPDFTDDRTGRWELWTGTGWLDVTPYLDDTDTGSTSVFTGWLTQPLSEIPPLQAPQTLSRDRLVDLAADHGVLLPRDGDLPALAARIVTVLHLGEIR
;
A
#
# COMPACT_ATOMS: atom_id res chain seq x y z
N MET A 1 -6.41 -50.65 -13.70
CA MET A 1 -7.01 -49.80 -14.75
C MET A 1 -7.21 -48.42 -14.15
N THR A 2 -6.23 -47.54 -14.31
CA THR A 2 -6.30 -46.13 -13.89
C THR A 2 -6.86 -45.34 -15.06
N THR A 3 -8.12 -44.92 -14.97
CA THR A 3 -8.73 -43.98 -15.90
C THR A 3 -8.11 -42.60 -15.68
N HIS A 4 -7.38 -42.11 -16.68
CA HIS A 4 -6.86 -40.74 -16.70
C HIS A 4 -7.93 -39.85 -17.33
N SER A 5 -8.47 -38.93 -16.56
CA SER A 5 -9.48 -37.96 -17.01
C SER A 5 -8.76 -36.69 -17.46
N ALA A 6 -9.01 -36.25 -18.70
CA ALA A 6 -8.61 -34.91 -19.13
C ALA A 6 -9.56 -33.87 -18.54
N HIS A 7 -9.02 -32.80 -17.94
CA HIS A 7 -9.80 -31.70 -17.39
C HIS A 7 -9.69 -30.48 -18.31
N THR A 8 -10.82 -29.80 -18.54
CA THR A 8 -10.91 -28.60 -19.38
C THR A 8 -11.14 -27.39 -18.49
N TYR A 9 -10.35 -26.33 -18.68
CA TYR A 9 -10.46 -25.08 -17.92
C TYR A 9 -10.70 -23.90 -18.86
N ARG A 10 -11.46 -22.90 -18.39
CA ARG A 10 -11.75 -21.66 -19.13
C ARG A 10 -11.24 -20.46 -18.33
N ILE A 11 -10.40 -19.63 -18.95
CA ILE A 11 -9.80 -18.43 -18.35
C ILE A 11 -9.82 -17.31 -19.41
N ASN A 12 -10.35 -16.13 -19.07
CA ASN A 12 -10.34 -14.91 -19.91
C ASN A 12 -10.65 -15.13 -21.40
N ASP A 13 -11.82 -15.72 -21.68
CA ASP A 13 -12.31 -16.05 -23.04
C ASP A 13 -11.44 -17.00 -23.89
N ARG A 14 -10.45 -17.66 -23.28
CA ARG A 14 -9.74 -18.81 -23.86
C ARG A 14 -10.08 -20.11 -23.13
N VAL A 15 -10.20 -21.19 -23.89
CA VAL A 15 -10.35 -22.56 -23.38
C VAL A 15 -9.01 -23.27 -23.56
N THR A 16 -8.43 -23.76 -22.47
CA THR A 16 -7.15 -24.47 -22.47
C THR A 16 -7.40 -25.93 -22.08
N LEU A 17 -6.95 -26.86 -22.94
CA LEU A 17 -6.98 -28.29 -22.71
C LEU A 17 -5.60 -28.75 -22.25
N ILE A 18 -5.50 -29.28 -21.04
CA ILE A 18 -4.27 -29.87 -20.52
C ILE A 18 -4.36 -31.38 -20.70
N ALA A 19 -3.52 -31.94 -21.56
CA ALA A 19 -3.33 -33.37 -21.69
C ALA A 19 -2.17 -33.82 -20.78
N PRO A 20 -2.25 -35.00 -20.14
CA PRO A 20 -1.11 -35.54 -19.41
C PRO A 20 0.08 -35.78 -20.36
N PRO A 21 1.33 -35.71 -19.86
CA PRO A 21 2.52 -35.92 -20.69
C PRO A 21 2.46 -37.28 -21.38
N ALA A 22 2.73 -37.29 -22.68
CA ALA A 22 2.85 -38.52 -23.45
C ALA A 22 4.03 -39.33 -22.89
N GLY A 23 3.75 -40.52 -22.36
CA GLY A 23 4.78 -41.43 -21.88
C GLY A 23 5.83 -41.70 -22.96
N ASP A 24 7.10 -41.72 -22.53
CA ASP A 24 8.28 -41.89 -23.36
C ASP A 24 8.14 -43.03 -24.38
N GLY A 25 8.24 -42.66 -25.66
CA GLY A 25 8.21 -43.58 -26.78
C GLY A 25 8.68 -42.90 -28.06
N ALA A 26 10.00 -42.91 -28.26
CA ALA A 26 10.70 -42.37 -29.42
C ALA A 26 10.06 -42.75 -30.77
N LEU A 27 9.94 -41.79 -31.69
CA LEU A 27 10.10 -42.02 -33.13
C LEU A 27 10.53 -40.74 -33.88
N ALA A 28 11.40 -40.98 -34.86
CA ALA A 28 12.30 -40.13 -35.64
C ALA A 28 11.74 -38.87 -36.36
N ALA A 29 12.71 -38.01 -36.69
CA ALA A 29 12.65 -36.80 -37.50
C ALA A 29 12.10 -36.99 -38.93
N GLY A 30 11.40 -35.95 -39.43
CA GLY A 30 11.10 -35.77 -40.86
C GLY A 30 10.08 -34.66 -41.14
N ASP A 31 10.56 -33.62 -41.84
CA ASP A 31 9.87 -32.64 -42.68
C ASP A 31 9.01 -31.50 -42.09
N LEU A 32 9.47 -30.29 -42.40
CA LEU A 32 8.79 -29.01 -42.38
C LEU A 32 7.54 -29.05 -43.26
N GLY A 33 6.38 -28.79 -42.66
CA GLY A 33 5.11 -28.61 -43.35
C GLY A 33 4.43 -27.32 -42.92
N THR A 34 4.23 -26.44 -43.89
CA THR A 34 3.46 -25.19 -43.88
C THR A 34 2.11 -25.33 -43.17
N VAL A 35 1.81 -24.44 -42.22
CA VAL A 35 0.47 -24.31 -41.63
C VAL A 35 -0.44 -23.64 -42.65
N ALA A 36 -1.44 -24.38 -43.14
CA ALA A 36 -2.56 -23.85 -43.90
C ALA A 36 -3.70 -23.49 -42.94
N GLU A 37 -4.21 -22.25 -43.03
CA GLU A 37 -5.44 -21.82 -42.34
C GLU A 37 -6.64 -22.61 -42.87
N ILE A 38 -7.37 -23.26 -41.95
CA ILE A 38 -8.64 -23.90 -42.25
C ILE A 38 -9.75 -22.86 -42.08
N HIS A 39 -10.34 -22.41 -43.18
CA HIS A 39 -11.67 -21.80 -43.18
C HIS A 39 -12.72 -22.91 -43.11
N GLY A 40 -13.51 -22.92 -42.03
CA GLY A 40 -14.70 -23.77 -41.91
C GLY A 40 -15.84 -22.97 -41.30
N ASP A 41 -16.86 -22.68 -42.09
CA ASP A 41 -18.15 -22.15 -41.63
C ASP A 41 -18.87 -23.19 -40.76
N PRO A 42 -19.44 -22.82 -39.60
CA PRO A 42 -20.31 -23.72 -38.84
C PRO A 42 -21.72 -23.78 -39.46
N PRO A 43 -22.41 -24.94 -39.37
CA PRO A 43 -23.75 -25.08 -39.94
C PRO A 43 -24.81 -24.40 -39.07
N ALA A 44 -25.72 -23.69 -39.74
CA ALA A 44 -26.88 -23.03 -39.13
C ALA A 44 -27.92 -24.05 -38.61
N PRO A 45 -28.59 -23.79 -37.47
CA PRO A 45 -29.80 -24.49 -37.09
C PRO A 45 -31.05 -23.84 -37.72
N GLN A 46 -31.89 -24.67 -38.34
CA GLN A 46 -33.26 -24.30 -38.72
C GLN A 46 -34.17 -24.27 -37.49
N VAL A 47 -34.87 -23.16 -37.26
CA VAL A 47 -36.17 -23.13 -36.59
C VAL A 47 -37.08 -22.12 -37.30
N ALA A 48 -38.34 -22.50 -37.47
CA ALA A 48 -39.35 -21.84 -38.28
C ALA A 48 -40.16 -20.76 -37.55
N ALA A 49 -40.59 -19.78 -38.35
CA ALA A 49 -41.88 -19.07 -38.39
C ALA A 49 -42.23 -17.90 -37.43
N ASP A 50 -42.57 -16.79 -38.11
CA ASP A 50 -43.61 -15.77 -37.86
C ASP A 50 -43.51 -14.75 -36.70
N GLN A 51 -43.18 -13.49 -37.08
CA GLN A 51 -43.96 -12.26 -36.77
C GLN A 51 -43.39 -11.03 -37.53
N PRO A 52 -44.22 -10.07 -38.00
CA PRO A 52 -43.73 -8.92 -38.76
C PRO A 52 -43.39 -7.73 -37.84
N ALA A 53 -42.20 -7.13 -38.00
CA ALA A 53 -41.80 -5.90 -37.34
C ALA A 53 -41.62 -4.74 -38.34
N ALA A 54 -42.05 -3.56 -37.91
CA ALA A 54 -42.18 -2.33 -38.67
C ALA A 54 -40.85 -1.67 -39.04
N SER A 55 -40.84 -1.00 -40.20
CA SER A 55 -39.75 -0.18 -40.72
C SER A 55 -39.42 1.01 -39.81
N LEU A 56 -38.15 1.17 -39.48
CA LEU A 56 -37.57 2.42 -38.97
C LEU A 56 -36.41 2.82 -39.89
N GLU A 57 -36.42 4.08 -40.33
CA GLU A 57 -35.34 4.70 -41.12
C GLU A 57 -34.04 4.84 -40.29
N PRO A 58 -32.85 4.73 -40.91
CA PRO A 58 -31.59 4.86 -40.21
C PRO A 58 -31.23 6.34 -39.91
N PRO A 59 -30.54 6.62 -38.79
CA PRO A 59 -30.15 7.97 -38.39
C PRO A 59 -28.98 8.54 -39.23
N ALA A 60 -28.89 9.86 -39.28
CA ALA A 60 -27.87 10.62 -40.01
C ALA A 60 -26.44 10.37 -39.48
N PRO A 61 -25.40 10.41 -40.34
CA PRO A 61 -24.04 10.07 -39.94
C PRO A 61 -23.38 11.15 -39.06
N GLU A 62 -22.75 10.70 -37.98
CA GLU A 62 -21.88 11.48 -37.07
C GLU A 62 -20.59 11.97 -37.77
N ALA A 63 -20.03 13.09 -37.27
CA ALA A 63 -18.83 13.73 -37.79
C ALA A 63 -17.57 12.84 -37.66
N GLN A 64 -16.75 12.78 -38.72
CA GLN A 64 -15.52 11.96 -38.81
C GLN A 64 -14.25 12.83 -38.74
N HIS A 65 -13.17 12.33 -38.11
CA HIS A 65 -11.88 13.03 -38.02
C HIS A 65 -10.78 12.35 -38.86
N PRO A 66 -9.95 13.09 -39.60
CA PRO A 66 -8.88 12.51 -40.44
C PRO A 66 -7.64 12.13 -39.62
N ILE A 67 -7.07 10.95 -39.86
CA ILE A 67 -5.85 10.45 -39.19
C ILE A 67 -4.58 10.74 -40.01
N TYR A 68 -4.60 10.53 -41.33
CA TYR A 68 -3.40 10.61 -42.18
C TYR A 68 -3.76 10.88 -43.67
N ALA A 69 -2.84 11.45 -44.43
CA ALA A 69 -2.99 11.69 -45.88
C ALA A 69 -1.74 11.28 -46.66
N ASP A 70 -1.92 10.55 -47.78
CA ASP A 70 -0.83 10.06 -48.63
C ASP A 70 -0.93 10.60 -50.07
N ILE A 71 0.19 11.00 -50.66
CA ILE A 71 0.24 11.63 -52.00
C ILE A 71 0.37 10.55 -53.08
N VAL A 72 -0.69 10.36 -53.86
CA VAL A 72 -0.69 9.42 -54.98
C VAL A 72 -0.26 10.15 -56.26
N GLN A 73 1.02 9.95 -56.63
CA GLN A 73 1.72 10.25 -57.89
C GLN A 73 1.66 11.68 -58.51
N PRO A 74 2.81 12.27 -58.90
CA PRO A 74 2.84 13.47 -59.72
C PRO A 74 2.77 13.13 -61.22
N GLY A 75 1.63 13.39 -61.86
CA GLY A 75 1.51 13.30 -63.32
C GLY A 75 0.08 13.54 -63.83
N THR A 76 -0.17 14.76 -64.30
CA THR A 76 -1.39 15.29 -64.98
C THR A 76 -2.70 15.36 -64.17
N ASP A 77 -3.09 16.59 -63.78
CA ASP A 77 -4.41 17.11 -63.29
C ASP A 77 -5.36 16.25 -62.43
N PRO A 78 -5.97 16.83 -61.35
CA PRO A 78 -5.35 17.51 -60.21
C PRO A 78 -4.83 16.48 -59.18
N ILE A 79 -3.86 16.88 -58.36
CA ILE A 79 -3.30 16.03 -57.28
C ILE A 79 -4.45 15.54 -56.39
N ARG A 80 -4.70 14.22 -56.41
CA ARG A 80 -5.64 13.56 -55.52
C ARG A 80 -4.89 13.06 -54.30
N LEU A 81 -5.40 13.43 -53.12
CA LEU A 81 -4.90 12.96 -51.85
C LEU A 81 -5.90 11.99 -51.25
N ASP A 82 -5.43 10.79 -50.91
CA ASP A 82 -6.23 9.82 -50.18
C ASP A 82 -6.14 10.13 -48.68
N VAL A 83 -7.27 10.49 -48.10
CA VAL A 83 -7.41 10.78 -46.65
C VAL A 83 -7.99 9.54 -45.97
N ILE A 84 -7.31 9.09 -44.91
CA ILE A 84 -7.75 7.97 -44.08
C ILE A 84 -8.42 8.53 -42.82
N TRP A 85 -9.66 8.11 -42.56
CA TRP A 85 -10.47 8.51 -41.42
C TRP A 85 -10.29 7.57 -40.22
N ASP A 86 -10.65 8.05 -39.03
CA ASP A 86 -10.54 7.35 -37.75
C ASP A 86 -11.20 5.96 -37.65
N ARG A 87 -12.17 5.67 -38.52
CA ARG A 87 -12.81 4.35 -38.66
C ARG A 87 -12.34 3.54 -39.88
N GLY A 88 -11.17 3.86 -40.43
CA GLY A 88 -10.55 3.11 -41.54
C GLY A 88 -11.13 3.42 -42.93
N GLY A 89 -12.04 4.40 -43.05
CA GLY A 89 -12.55 4.87 -44.34
C GLY A 89 -11.46 5.59 -45.16
N ARG A 90 -11.50 5.49 -46.49
CA ARG A 90 -10.65 6.26 -47.41
C ARG A 90 -11.49 7.14 -48.32
N THR A 91 -11.14 8.42 -48.45
CA THR A 91 -11.75 9.33 -49.45
C THR A 91 -10.68 10.12 -50.19
N SER A 92 -10.80 10.19 -51.51
CA SER A 92 -9.91 11.01 -52.36
C SER A 92 -10.45 12.44 -52.50
N VAL A 93 -9.67 13.44 -52.12
CA VAL A 93 -9.99 14.87 -52.24
C VAL A 93 -9.11 15.56 -53.29
N SER A 94 -9.65 16.59 -53.96
CA SER A 94 -8.90 17.37 -54.96
C SER A 94 -7.94 18.38 -54.30
N ALA A 95 -6.88 18.75 -55.00
CA ALA A 95 -5.80 19.62 -54.49
C ALA A 95 -6.28 20.98 -53.94
N ASP A 96 -7.33 21.56 -54.53
CA ASP A 96 -7.99 22.80 -54.09
C ASP A 96 -8.79 22.62 -52.79
N GLN A 97 -9.29 21.40 -52.53
CA GLN A 97 -9.92 21.04 -51.27
C GLN A 97 -8.90 20.68 -50.18
N VAL A 98 -7.65 20.40 -50.55
CA VAL A 98 -6.55 20.00 -49.65
C VAL A 98 -5.88 21.21 -49.00
N GLU A 99 -5.79 22.35 -49.71
CA GLU A 99 -5.12 23.54 -49.18
C GLU A 99 -5.70 24.02 -47.83
N PRO A 100 -7.03 24.03 -47.60
CA PRO A 100 -7.60 24.27 -46.28
C PRO A 100 -7.12 23.29 -45.20
N PHE A 101 -6.98 21.99 -45.52
CA PHE A 101 -6.51 20.97 -44.58
C PHE A 101 -5.00 21.09 -44.29
N VAL A 102 -4.19 21.40 -45.31
CA VAL A 102 -2.75 21.65 -45.12
C VAL A 102 -2.52 22.93 -44.32
N ALA A 103 -3.30 23.99 -44.58
CA ALA A 103 -3.27 25.22 -43.82
C ALA A 103 -3.72 24.99 -42.36
N LEU A 104 -4.76 24.19 -42.14
CA LEU A 104 -5.22 23.80 -40.80
C LEU A 104 -4.15 22.98 -40.07
N GLY A 105 -3.56 21.97 -40.71
CA GLY A 105 -2.50 21.16 -40.12
C GLY A 105 -1.24 21.97 -39.76
N ARG A 106 -0.85 22.94 -40.61
CA ARG A 106 0.24 23.87 -40.31
C ARG A 106 -0.12 24.82 -39.15
N PHE A 107 -1.37 25.28 -39.08
CA PHE A 107 -1.83 26.11 -37.98
C PHE A 107 -1.85 25.35 -36.65
N THR A 108 -2.34 24.09 -36.63
CA THR A 108 -2.30 23.23 -35.45
C THR A 108 -0.87 23.02 -34.93
N ARG A 109 0.09 22.75 -35.83
CA ARG A 109 1.51 22.66 -35.45
C ARG A 109 2.07 23.97 -34.89
N ALA A 110 1.64 25.11 -35.43
CA ALA A 110 1.99 26.42 -34.87
C ALA A 110 1.43 26.60 -33.45
N THR A 111 0.18 26.21 -33.21
CA THR A 111 -0.46 26.25 -31.88
C THR A 111 0.32 25.43 -30.86
N VAL A 112 0.71 24.19 -31.20
CA VAL A 112 1.52 23.33 -30.32
C VAL A 112 2.89 23.96 -30.03
N ALA A 113 3.55 24.52 -31.04
CA ALA A 113 4.85 25.15 -30.87
C ALA A 113 4.77 26.42 -30.00
N VAL A 114 3.75 27.25 -30.19
CA VAL A 114 3.46 28.43 -29.37
C VAL A 114 3.15 28.04 -27.92
N SER A 115 2.30 27.04 -27.71
CA SER A 115 1.99 26.51 -26.37
C SER A 115 3.25 26.03 -25.64
N ALA A 116 4.11 25.25 -26.31
CA ALA A 116 5.37 24.78 -25.72
C ALA A 116 6.35 25.93 -25.41
N ALA A 117 6.40 26.98 -26.24
CA ALA A 117 7.22 28.16 -25.98
C ALA A 117 6.68 28.98 -24.79
N ALA A 118 5.36 29.14 -24.70
CA ALA A 118 4.68 29.79 -23.59
C ALA A 118 4.95 29.04 -22.27
N ALA A 119 4.81 27.72 -22.28
CA ALA A 119 5.03 26.88 -21.10
C ALA A 119 6.46 27.01 -20.56
N ARG A 120 7.47 26.94 -21.43
CA ARG A 120 8.88 27.17 -21.04
C ARG A 120 9.10 28.55 -20.42
N ARG A 121 8.44 29.57 -20.95
CA ARG A 121 8.54 30.94 -20.41
C ARG A 121 7.84 31.08 -19.06
N GLY A 122 6.67 30.47 -18.90
CA GLY A 122 5.95 30.40 -17.62
C GLY A 122 6.80 29.75 -16.53
N GLN A 123 7.43 28.61 -16.84
CA GLN A 123 8.36 27.93 -15.93
C GLN A 123 9.55 28.80 -15.51
N GLN A 124 10.15 29.57 -16.44
CA GLN A 124 11.25 30.49 -16.10
C GLN A 124 10.79 31.62 -15.16
N VAL A 125 9.61 32.18 -15.41
CA VAL A 125 9.04 33.24 -14.57
C VAL A 125 8.68 32.70 -13.19
N ALA A 126 8.22 31.45 -13.07
CA ALA A 126 7.98 30.80 -11.79
C ALA A 126 9.23 30.81 -10.89
N HIS A 127 10.40 30.45 -11.44
CA HIS A 127 11.66 30.45 -10.70
C HIS A 127 12.04 31.84 -10.16
N LEU A 128 11.89 32.89 -10.98
CA LEU A 128 12.16 34.27 -10.56
C LEU A 128 11.18 34.73 -9.49
N TRP A 129 9.88 34.45 -9.69
CA TRP A 129 8.84 34.83 -8.74
C TRP A 129 9.04 34.16 -7.38
N ILE A 130 9.39 32.87 -7.33
CA ILE A 130 9.69 32.15 -6.08
C ILE A 130 10.88 32.79 -5.36
N ALA A 131 11.97 33.09 -6.08
CA ALA A 131 13.15 33.71 -5.50
C ALA A 131 12.85 35.09 -4.88
N GLU A 132 12.01 35.89 -5.53
CA GLU A 132 11.62 37.23 -5.07
C GLU A 132 10.62 37.21 -3.90
N ASN A 133 9.66 36.27 -3.90
CA ASN A 133 8.51 36.30 -2.98
C ASN A 133 8.63 35.35 -1.78
N ILE A 134 9.35 34.23 -1.93
CA ILE A 134 9.56 33.25 -0.85
C ILE A 134 10.99 33.34 -0.33
N GLY A 135 11.95 33.52 -1.25
CA GLY A 135 13.36 33.74 -0.94
C GLY A 135 14.30 32.89 -1.81
N ASP A 136 15.53 33.36 -1.96
CA ASP A 136 16.55 32.67 -2.77
C ASP A 136 16.88 31.25 -2.29
N PHE A 137 17.02 30.33 -3.24
CA PHE A 137 17.48 28.93 -3.06
C PHE A 137 18.92 28.83 -2.54
N ALA A 138 19.71 29.92 -2.56
CA ALA A 138 21.13 29.89 -2.27
C ALA A 138 21.42 29.66 -0.76
N PRO A 139 22.15 28.58 -0.39
CA PRO A 139 22.41 28.23 1.00
C PRO A 139 23.47 29.14 1.62
N HIS A 140 23.06 30.21 2.31
CA HIS A 140 23.99 31.00 3.14
C HIS A 140 24.35 30.22 4.43
N PRO A 141 25.64 30.06 4.80
CA PRO A 141 26.06 29.12 5.85
C PRO A 141 25.66 29.46 7.30
N GLY A 142 25.22 30.68 7.62
CA GLY A 142 24.97 31.10 9.02
C GLY A 142 23.51 31.23 9.47
N ALA A 143 22.56 31.29 8.52
CA ALA A 143 21.13 31.53 8.81
C ALA A 143 20.23 30.34 8.44
N ARG A 144 20.82 29.14 8.27
CA ARG A 144 20.19 28.02 7.53
C ARG A 144 18.88 27.54 8.13
N TYR A 145 18.75 27.47 9.46
CA TYR A 145 17.57 26.86 10.08
C TYR A 145 16.34 27.79 10.09
N GLU A 146 16.46 29.00 10.65
CA GLU A 146 15.32 29.92 10.72
C GLU A 146 14.86 30.40 9.33
N ARG A 147 15.81 30.65 8.41
CA ARG A 147 15.48 31.03 7.04
C ARG A 147 14.77 29.89 6.30
N ARG A 148 15.28 28.65 6.42
CA ARG A 148 14.60 27.47 5.83
C ARG A 148 13.20 27.31 6.42
N ARG A 149 13.04 27.42 7.73
CA ARG A 149 11.74 27.33 8.40
C ARG A 149 10.76 28.42 7.90
N HIS A 150 11.24 29.63 7.63
CA HIS A 150 10.42 30.68 7.03
C HIS A 150 10.03 30.35 5.58
N ILE A 151 10.99 29.95 4.74
CA ILE A 151 10.76 29.55 3.34
C ILE A 151 9.76 28.40 3.25
N THR A 152 9.98 27.31 3.99
CA THR A 152 9.09 26.14 4.05
C THR A 152 7.70 26.52 4.52
N ARG A 153 7.59 27.42 5.52
CA ARG A 153 6.30 27.91 6.01
C ARG A 153 5.54 28.74 4.96
N GLU A 154 6.20 29.65 4.25
CA GLU A 154 5.54 30.43 3.19
C GLU A 154 5.18 29.56 1.98
N ALA A 155 6.03 28.60 1.60
CA ALA A 155 5.73 27.64 0.54
C ALA A 155 4.50 26.78 0.88
N ARG A 156 4.42 26.24 2.11
CA ARG A 156 3.25 25.51 2.60
C ARG A 156 2.00 26.37 2.67
N ARG A 157 2.13 27.62 3.14
CA ARG A 157 1.02 28.58 3.15
C ARG A 157 0.46 28.78 1.75
N LEU A 158 1.32 28.93 0.75
CA LEU A 158 0.89 29.07 -0.64
C LEU A 158 0.18 27.80 -1.14
N LEU A 159 0.74 26.61 -0.88
CA LEU A 159 0.11 25.33 -1.24
C LEU A 159 -1.27 25.18 -0.59
N GLY A 160 -1.40 25.45 0.71
CA GLY A 160 -2.67 25.40 1.42
C GLY A 160 -3.71 26.36 0.84
N SER A 161 -3.31 27.60 0.54
CA SER A 161 -4.18 28.58 -0.13
C SER A 161 -4.62 28.13 -1.53
N ILE A 162 -3.75 27.46 -2.29
CA ILE A 162 -4.10 26.89 -3.61
C ILE A 162 -5.10 25.74 -3.46
N ALA A 163 -4.90 24.85 -2.49
CA ALA A 163 -5.78 23.71 -2.24
C ALA A 163 -7.22 24.13 -1.92
N ILE A 164 -7.40 25.18 -1.10
CA ILE A 164 -8.73 25.73 -0.76
C ILE A 164 -9.30 26.68 -1.83
N GLY A 165 -8.64 26.82 -2.98
CA GLY A 165 -9.11 27.68 -4.08
C GLY A 165 -9.05 29.18 -3.78
N GLN A 166 -8.18 29.62 -2.88
CA GLN A 166 -8.05 31.04 -2.50
C GLN A 166 -7.42 31.85 -3.65
N ARG A 167 -8.28 32.50 -4.45
CA ARG A 167 -7.86 33.26 -5.64
C ARG A 167 -6.88 34.41 -5.35
N SER A 168 -6.99 35.08 -4.21
CA SER A 168 -6.19 36.28 -3.90
C SER A 168 -4.67 36.07 -3.85
N LEU A 169 -4.21 34.82 -3.68
CA LEU A 169 -2.79 34.47 -3.75
C LEU A 169 -2.35 34.09 -5.18
N LEU A 170 -3.24 33.44 -5.94
CA LEU A 170 -3.02 33.19 -7.37
C LEU A 170 -3.04 34.50 -8.19
N ASP A 171 -3.82 35.50 -7.75
CA ASP A 171 -3.85 36.84 -8.35
C ASP A 171 -2.52 37.60 -8.18
N ARG A 172 -1.59 37.11 -7.36
CA ARG A 172 -0.23 37.67 -7.22
C ARG A 172 0.77 37.05 -8.18
N LEU A 173 0.39 35.98 -8.89
CA LEU A 173 1.23 35.42 -9.94
C LEU A 173 1.23 36.38 -11.12
N PRO A 174 2.41 36.65 -11.73
CA PRO A 174 2.50 37.52 -12.87
C PRO A 174 1.73 36.91 -14.04
N THR A 175 0.77 37.64 -14.56
CA THR A 175 0.11 37.26 -15.82
C THR A 175 0.94 37.73 -17.01
N VAL A 176 0.65 37.25 -18.21
CA VAL A 176 1.26 37.78 -19.44
C VAL A 176 1.09 39.31 -19.57
N GLY A 177 -0.01 39.86 -19.03
CA GLY A 177 -0.28 41.31 -19.04
C GLY A 177 0.60 42.12 -18.08
N ASP A 178 1.03 41.52 -16.96
CA ASP A 178 1.86 42.20 -15.96
C ASP A 178 3.33 42.29 -16.39
N LEU A 179 3.76 41.37 -17.25
CA LEU A 179 5.11 41.33 -17.78
C LEU A 179 5.27 42.40 -18.87
N THR A 180 5.62 43.62 -18.45
CA THR A 180 5.88 44.74 -19.36
C THR A 180 6.75 44.33 -20.55
N GLY A 181 6.21 44.48 -21.76
CA GLY A 181 6.88 44.12 -23.01
C GLY A 181 6.68 42.69 -23.52
N LEU A 182 6.11 41.76 -22.73
CA LEU A 182 5.81 40.41 -23.21
C LEU A 182 4.59 40.41 -24.15
N ASP A 183 3.52 41.11 -23.77
CA ASP A 183 2.30 41.24 -24.59
C ASP A 183 2.60 41.91 -25.96
N THR A 184 3.50 42.90 -25.99
CA THR A 184 3.93 43.51 -27.26
C THR A 184 4.80 42.58 -28.10
N ARG A 185 5.63 41.72 -27.48
CA ARG A 185 6.52 40.79 -28.21
C ARG A 185 5.77 39.63 -28.85
N VAL A 186 4.68 39.16 -28.25
CA VAL A 186 3.83 38.11 -28.85
C VAL A 186 3.13 38.60 -30.13
N GLN A 187 3.13 39.92 -30.38
CA GLN A 187 2.63 40.53 -31.61
C GLN A 187 3.70 40.69 -32.70
N GLU A 188 4.97 40.39 -32.39
CA GLU A 188 6.07 40.57 -33.32
C GLU A 188 6.30 39.31 -34.19
N PRO A 189 6.48 39.47 -35.52
CA PRO A 189 6.80 38.35 -36.42
C PRO A 189 8.03 37.55 -35.95
N ALA A 190 9.04 38.24 -35.44
CA ALA A 190 10.30 37.64 -34.99
C ALA A 190 10.12 36.65 -33.83
N TRP A 191 9.20 36.96 -32.89
CA TRP A 191 8.88 36.04 -31.81
C TRP A 191 8.19 34.77 -32.33
N TYR A 192 7.20 34.94 -33.21
CA TYR A 192 6.48 33.81 -33.80
C TYR A 192 7.42 32.91 -34.60
N GLU A 193 8.29 33.50 -35.42
CA GLU A 193 9.27 32.76 -36.21
C GLU A 193 10.26 32.01 -35.32
N ALA A 194 10.69 32.59 -34.20
CA ALA A 194 11.55 31.92 -33.22
C ALA A 194 10.83 30.76 -32.50
N ALA A 195 9.54 30.90 -32.18
CA ALA A 195 8.77 29.88 -31.48
C ALA A 195 8.33 28.72 -32.39
N VAL A 196 7.91 29.03 -33.62
CA VAL A 196 7.25 28.09 -34.54
C VAL A 196 8.22 27.53 -35.58
N GLY A 197 9.21 28.31 -36.03
CA GLY A 197 10.11 27.93 -37.11
C GLY A 197 9.36 27.60 -38.41
N ASP A 198 9.76 26.51 -39.06
CA ASP A 198 9.18 25.99 -40.30
C ASP A 198 7.90 25.16 -40.10
N ARG A 199 7.47 24.94 -38.84
CA ARG A 199 6.37 24.03 -38.49
C ARG A 199 4.99 24.61 -38.82
N GLY A 200 4.90 25.94 -38.98
CA GLY A 200 3.67 26.69 -39.18
C GLY A 200 3.69 27.57 -40.43
N PRO A 201 2.55 28.21 -40.78
CA PRO A 201 2.51 29.22 -41.83
C PRO A 201 3.36 30.45 -41.43
N ALA A 202 3.93 31.16 -42.40
CA ALA A 202 4.62 32.41 -42.10
C ALA A 202 3.67 33.42 -41.41
N TRP A 203 4.16 34.18 -40.43
CA TRP A 203 3.35 35.11 -39.63
C TRP A 203 2.49 36.07 -40.49
N ARG A 204 3.08 36.57 -41.59
CA ARG A 204 2.40 37.46 -42.56
C ARG A 204 1.20 36.82 -43.27
N LEU A 205 1.11 35.49 -43.27
CA LEU A 205 0.03 34.71 -43.89
C LEU A 205 -1.09 34.33 -42.91
N LEU A 206 -0.93 34.62 -41.62
CA LEU A 206 -1.99 34.45 -40.64
C LEU A 206 -3.01 35.59 -40.75
N THR A 207 -4.29 35.26 -40.63
CA THR A 207 -5.36 36.24 -40.42
C THR A 207 -5.29 36.82 -39.01
N ASP A 208 -5.94 37.95 -38.77
CA ASP A 208 -6.00 38.55 -37.44
C ASP A 208 -6.62 37.57 -36.42
N ASP A 209 -7.73 36.92 -36.76
CA ASP A 209 -8.34 35.88 -35.90
C ASP A 209 -7.38 34.75 -35.52
N ARG A 210 -6.51 34.32 -36.46
CA ARG A 210 -5.52 33.28 -36.20
C ARG A 210 -4.38 33.78 -35.33
N ARG A 211 -3.96 35.04 -35.48
CA ARG A 211 -2.99 35.67 -34.57
C ARG A 211 -3.58 35.76 -33.17
N ASP A 212 -4.84 36.17 -33.05
CA ASP A 212 -5.56 36.29 -31.79
C ASP A 212 -5.73 34.94 -31.09
N ALA A 213 -6.06 33.90 -31.84
CA ALA A 213 -6.11 32.54 -31.33
C ALA A 213 -4.74 32.08 -30.79
N LEU A 214 -3.64 32.36 -31.50
CA LEU A 214 -2.29 32.03 -31.03
C LEU A 214 -1.90 32.84 -29.79
N ARG A 215 -2.32 34.12 -29.68
CA ARG A 215 -2.14 34.94 -28.48
C ARG A 215 -2.86 34.33 -27.28
N HIS A 216 -4.11 33.92 -27.46
CA HIS A 216 -4.89 33.26 -26.40
C HIS A 216 -4.24 31.95 -25.96
N VAL A 217 -3.77 31.13 -26.90
CA VAL A 217 -3.03 29.89 -26.62
C VAL A 217 -1.76 30.19 -25.83
N TYR A 218 -1.00 31.21 -26.23
CA TYR A 218 0.21 31.61 -25.52
C TYR A 218 -0.11 32.01 -24.07
N SER A 219 -1.05 32.94 -23.85
CA SER A 219 -1.38 33.41 -22.50
C SER A 219 -1.85 32.28 -21.60
N ARG A 220 -2.76 31.44 -22.09
CA ARG A 220 -3.27 30.30 -21.34
C ARG A 220 -2.17 29.32 -20.96
N SER A 221 -1.36 28.87 -21.93
CA SER A 221 -0.28 27.91 -21.67
C SER A 221 0.85 28.49 -20.81
N PHE A 222 1.07 29.81 -20.87
CA PHE A 222 1.99 30.50 -19.96
C PHE A 222 1.46 30.48 -18.53
N ASP A 223 0.21 30.89 -18.30
CA ASP A 223 -0.39 30.99 -16.96
C ASP A 223 -0.53 29.61 -16.31
N GLU A 224 -0.95 28.59 -17.07
CA GLU A 224 -1.03 27.19 -16.62
C GLU A 224 0.36 26.69 -16.19
N ALA A 225 1.38 26.81 -17.06
CA ALA A 225 2.73 26.33 -16.74
C ALA A 225 3.43 27.12 -15.62
N LEU A 226 3.17 28.42 -15.50
CA LEU A 226 3.64 29.24 -14.38
C LEU A 226 3.06 28.73 -13.07
N ARG A 227 1.74 28.54 -13.02
CA ARG A 227 1.04 28.05 -11.83
C ARG A 227 1.53 26.66 -11.43
N ASP A 228 1.57 25.73 -12.37
CA ASP A 228 2.02 24.36 -12.12
C ASP A 228 3.45 24.35 -11.59
N ARG A 229 4.35 25.13 -12.23
CA ARG A 229 5.74 25.20 -11.79
C ARG A 229 5.90 25.87 -10.42
N VAL A 230 5.10 26.87 -10.08
CA VAL A 230 5.08 27.47 -8.73
C VAL A 230 4.65 26.43 -7.70
N ILE A 231 3.62 25.63 -8.00
CA ILE A 231 3.16 24.54 -7.12
C ILE A 231 4.30 23.54 -6.90
N ASP A 232 4.96 23.09 -7.97
CA ASP A 232 6.08 22.14 -7.86
C ASP A 232 7.21 22.73 -7.03
N LEU A 233 7.65 23.96 -7.32
CA LEU A 233 8.71 24.61 -6.53
C LEU A 233 8.31 24.79 -5.07
N CYS A 234 7.05 25.10 -4.78
CA CYS A 234 6.57 25.14 -3.41
C CYS A 234 6.54 23.76 -2.76
N ARG A 235 6.22 22.68 -3.48
CA ARG A 235 6.34 21.31 -2.96
C ARG A 235 7.79 20.97 -2.63
N VAL A 236 8.75 21.33 -3.47
CA VAL A 236 10.19 21.17 -3.18
C VAL A 236 10.58 21.92 -1.91
N LEU A 237 10.18 23.19 -1.80
CA LEU A 237 10.53 24.06 -0.67
C LEU A 237 9.80 23.67 0.63
N ALA A 238 8.58 23.15 0.51
CA ALA A 238 7.78 22.61 1.59
C ALA A 238 8.24 21.20 2.00
N GLY A 239 8.93 20.49 1.12
CA GLY A 239 9.38 19.13 1.29
C GLY A 239 10.43 19.01 2.39
N PRO A 240 10.38 17.93 3.20
CA PRO A 240 11.34 17.69 4.27
C PRO A 240 12.78 17.51 3.77
N THR A 241 12.95 17.03 2.53
CA THR A 241 14.25 16.77 1.90
C THR A 241 14.80 17.97 1.13
N GLY A 242 13.91 18.81 0.57
CA GLY A 242 14.28 19.94 -0.27
C GLY A 242 14.74 19.57 -1.69
N ASP A 243 14.52 18.33 -2.15
CA ASP A 243 15.07 17.79 -3.41
C ASP A 243 14.04 17.22 -4.40
N ASP A 244 12.77 17.63 -4.26
CA ASP A 244 11.65 17.23 -5.16
C ASP A 244 11.37 15.72 -5.22
N ARG A 245 11.95 14.93 -4.31
CA ARG A 245 11.59 13.53 -4.21
C ARG A 245 10.10 13.41 -3.89
N ASP A 246 9.41 12.64 -4.71
CA ASP A 246 8.08 12.16 -4.40
C ASP A 246 8.19 11.21 -3.20
N LEU A 247 7.46 11.54 -2.14
CA LEU A 247 7.36 10.75 -0.91
C LEU A 247 5.94 10.20 -0.70
N ALA A 248 5.06 10.31 -1.70
CA ALA A 248 3.69 9.80 -1.62
C ALA A 248 3.64 8.28 -1.41
N HIS A 249 4.68 7.54 -1.78
CA HIS A 249 4.81 6.11 -1.50
C HIS A 249 5.05 5.79 -0.01
N LEU A 250 5.28 6.81 0.83
CA LEU A 250 5.42 6.70 2.29
C LEU A 250 4.18 7.24 3.02
N ASP A 251 3.07 7.42 2.31
CA ASP A 251 1.80 7.85 2.90
C ASP A 251 1.33 6.85 3.97
N PRO A 252 1.06 7.29 5.21
CA PRO A 252 0.57 6.42 6.27
C PRO A 252 -0.74 5.69 5.92
N ALA A 253 -1.59 6.24 5.05
CA ALA A 253 -2.88 5.62 4.70
C ALA A 253 -2.73 4.25 3.98
N GLY A 254 -1.59 3.99 3.35
CA GLY A 254 -1.25 2.72 2.71
C GLY A 254 -0.30 1.84 3.52
N LEU A 255 0.04 2.24 4.74
CA LEU A 255 1.06 1.56 5.53
C LEU A 255 0.53 0.24 6.10
N THR A 256 1.31 -0.82 5.96
CA THR A 256 1.07 -2.12 6.57
C THR A 256 2.28 -2.57 7.37
N ALA A 257 2.12 -3.55 8.26
CA ALA A 257 3.23 -4.17 8.96
C ALA A 257 4.28 -4.70 7.95
N GLY A 258 5.54 -4.37 8.18
CA GLY A 258 6.67 -4.59 7.26
C GLY A 258 6.92 -3.45 6.28
N GLY A 259 6.00 -2.49 6.15
CA GLY A 259 6.14 -1.30 5.29
C GLY A 259 7.08 -0.25 5.88
N THR A 260 7.81 0.45 5.00
CA THR A 260 8.64 1.60 5.41
C THR A 260 7.78 2.86 5.48
N ALA A 261 7.92 3.63 6.55
CA ALA A 261 7.20 4.88 6.76
C ALA A 261 8.07 5.93 7.46
N VAL A 262 7.52 7.13 7.60
CA VAL A 262 8.06 8.17 8.47
C VAL A 262 7.25 8.18 9.75
N PHE A 263 7.91 7.98 10.88
CA PHE A 263 7.30 7.99 12.21
C PHE A 263 7.60 9.30 12.92
N SER A 264 6.65 9.80 13.68
CA SER A 264 6.86 10.93 14.57
C SER A 264 6.13 10.72 15.87
N HIS A 265 6.68 11.28 16.94
CA HIS A 265 6.01 11.31 18.22
C HIS A 265 5.28 12.64 18.37
N ARG A 266 4.10 12.58 18.99
CA ARG A 266 3.29 13.73 19.41
C ARG A 266 4.05 14.93 20.00
N TRP A 267 5.17 14.75 20.70
CA TRP A 267 5.93 15.89 21.24
C TRP A 267 6.64 16.74 20.17
N HIS A 268 6.70 16.26 18.93
CA HIS A 268 7.19 17.01 17.78
C HIS A 268 6.09 17.85 17.14
N LEU A 269 4.84 17.72 17.57
CA LEU A 269 3.73 18.50 17.05
C LEU A 269 4.01 19.99 17.28
N LEU A 270 4.06 20.76 16.19
CA LEU A 270 4.38 22.17 16.17
C LEU A 270 3.17 23.07 16.42
N ASP A 271 1.97 22.52 16.33
CA ASP A 271 0.73 23.21 16.65
C ASP A 271 0.14 22.64 17.96
N PRO A 272 0.48 23.25 19.12
CA PRO A 272 0.01 22.79 20.42
C PRO A 272 -1.47 23.12 20.66
N ASP A 273 -2.10 23.97 19.83
CA ASP A 273 -3.50 24.36 19.97
C ASP A 273 -4.45 23.36 19.27
N LEU A 274 -3.90 22.36 18.57
CA LEU A 274 -4.67 21.21 18.10
C LEU A 274 -5.24 20.45 19.32
N PRO A 275 -6.55 20.15 19.35
CA PRO A 275 -7.18 19.44 20.45
C PRO A 275 -6.41 18.17 20.84
N HIS A 276 -6.37 17.86 22.14
CA HIS A 276 -5.64 16.68 22.61
C HIS A 276 -6.12 15.36 21.96
N ASP A 277 -7.35 15.35 21.44
CA ASP A 277 -8.03 14.21 20.85
C ASP A 277 -8.22 14.34 19.33
N ALA A 278 -7.52 15.27 18.66
CA ALA A 278 -7.56 15.34 17.19
C ALA A 278 -7.05 14.00 16.62
N PRO A 279 -7.89 13.22 15.92
CA PRO A 279 -7.53 11.89 15.47
C PRO A 279 -6.37 11.98 14.48
N THR A 280 -5.27 11.30 14.78
CA THR A 280 -4.05 11.28 13.98
C THR A 280 -4.05 10.24 12.86
N GLY A 281 -5.17 9.59 12.53
CA GLY A 281 -5.13 8.51 11.52
C GLY A 281 -6.44 8.03 10.90
N ASP A 282 -7.54 7.91 11.64
CA ASP A 282 -8.63 7.02 11.14
C ASP A 282 -9.91 7.73 10.66
N GLY A 283 -9.90 9.06 10.62
CA GLY A 283 -11.08 9.83 10.20
C GLY A 283 -10.86 10.47 8.84
N ASP A 284 -11.82 10.32 7.93
CA ASP A 284 -12.07 11.10 6.69
C ASP A 284 -12.08 12.65 6.88
N GLY A 285 -11.62 13.16 8.03
CA GLY A 285 -11.53 14.56 8.35
C GLY A 285 -10.20 15.16 7.91
N ASP A 286 -10.31 16.27 7.20
CA ASP A 286 -9.30 17.25 6.73
C ASP A 286 -8.29 17.75 7.81
N PHE A 287 -8.28 17.19 9.01
CA PHE A 287 -7.40 17.57 10.13
C PHE A 287 -6.04 16.86 10.11
N GLY A 288 -5.93 15.65 9.56
CA GLY A 288 -4.63 14.98 9.38
C GLY A 288 -3.66 15.78 8.53
N ALA A 289 -4.20 16.53 7.54
CA ALA A 289 -3.44 17.42 6.67
C ALA A 289 -2.88 18.68 7.39
N LEU A 290 -3.31 18.97 8.63
CA LEU A 290 -2.91 20.16 9.37
C LEU A 290 -1.91 19.89 10.50
N ALA A 291 -1.83 18.64 11.00
CA ALA A 291 -0.87 18.28 12.03
C ALA A 291 0.55 18.38 11.49
N ARG A 292 1.41 19.20 12.12
CA ARG A 292 2.79 19.41 11.69
C ARG A 292 3.79 18.92 12.70
N TYR A 293 4.83 18.25 12.24
CA TYR A 293 5.87 17.69 13.09
C TYR A 293 7.22 18.35 12.83
N ALA A 294 7.94 18.71 13.89
CA ALA A 294 9.28 19.25 13.79
C ALA A 294 10.26 18.22 13.19
N GLU A 295 10.07 16.95 13.53
CA GLU A 295 10.96 15.86 13.16
C GLU A 295 10.12 14.62 12.82
N GLY A 296 10.59 13.84 11.85
CA GLY A 296 10.14 12.49 11.54
C GLY A 296 11.34 11.55 11.38
N TYR A 297 11.10 10.25 11.53
CA TYR A 297 12.13 9.22 11.61
C TYR A 297 11.75 8.07 10.68
N VAL A 298 12.63 7.75 9.73
CA VAL A 298 12.38 6.64 8.79
C VAL A 298 12.53 5.31 9.52
N GLY A 299 11.53 4.46 9.40
CA GLY A 299 11.53 3.13 9.98
C GLY A 299 10.64 2.15 9.24
N VAL A 300 10.62 0.90 9.68
CA VAL A 300 9.75 -0.17 9.19
C VAL A 300 8.71 -0.48 10.25
N LEU A 301 7.42 -0.30 9.94
CA LEU A 301 6.33 -0.64 10.85
C LEU A 301 6.41 -2.12 11.21
N LEU A 302 6.36 -2.46 12.49
CA LEU A 302 6.24 -3.84 12.93
C LEU A 302 4.83 -4.14 13.44
N GLU A 303 4.32 -3.26 14.30
CA GLU A 303 3.07 -3.47 15.00
C GLU A 303 2.39 -2.14 15.31
N GLU A 304 1.06 -2.14 15.23
CA GLU A 304 0.22 -1.08 15.76
C GLU A 304 -0.33 -1.51 17.13
N THR A 305 -0.22 -0.61 18.11
CA THR A 305 -0.63 -0.83 19.49
C THR A 305 -1.63 0.23 19.92
N VAL A 306 -2.28 0.04 21.08
CA VAL A 306 -3.17 1.07 21.65
C VAL A 306 -2.42 2.35 22.00
N GLU A 307 -1.12 2.26 22.31
CA GLU A 307 -0.30 3.40 22.73
C GLU A 307 0.48 4.08 21.59
N GLY A 308 0.41 3.55 20.36
CA GLY A 308 1.12 4.04 19.18
C GLY A 308 1.63 2.91 18.29
N THR A 309 2.84 3.03 17.77
CA THR A 309 3.43 2.03 16.87
C THR A 309 4.80 1.57 17.36
N VAL A 310 5.11 0.31 17.06
CA VAL A 310 6.45 -0.27 17.19
C VAL A 310 7.06 -0.33 15.79
N PHE A 311 8.27 0.17 15.63
CA PHE A 311 8.96 0.15 14.34
C PHE A 311 10.46 -0.11 14.50
N ASP A 312 11.06 -0.76 13.51
CA ASP A 312 12.50 -0.93 13.44
C ASP A 312 13.13 0.24 12.68
N CYS A 313 14.28 0.71 13.14
CA CYS A 313 15.04 1.76 12.46
C CYS A 313 16.54 1.45 12.45
N ASP A 314 17.27 2.06 11.51
CA ASP A 314 18.72 1.92 11.50
C ASP A 314 19.39 2.71 12.63
N ARG A 315 20.69 2.49 12.82
CA ARG A 315 21.48 3.21 13.82
C ARG A 315 21.44 4.72 13.67
N THR A 316 21.45 5.24 12.43
CA THR A 316 21.47 6.69 12.18
C THR A 316 20.16 7.33 12.63
N THR A 317 19.02 6.70 12.32
CA THR A 317 17.70 7.12 12.80
C THR A 317 17.62 7.02 14.33
N ALA A 318 18.09 5.91 14.91
CA ALA A 318 18.11 5.73 16.37
C ALA A 318 18.95 6.82 17.07
N GLU A 319 20.12 7.15 16.54
CA GLU A 319 20.98 8.23 17.06
C GLU A 319 20.26 9.59 17.02
N ALA A 320 19.50 9.87 15.95
CA ALA A 320 18.71 11.07 15.84
C ALA A 320 17.58 11.13 16.88
N ILE A 321 16.88 10.00 17.14
CA ILE A 321 15.85 9.90 18.19
C ILE A 321 16.45 10.22 19.57
N VAL A 322 17.58 9.60 19.90
CA VAL A 322 18.30 9.81 21.18
C VAL A 322 18.72 11.29 21.30
N ALA A 323 19.31 11.87 20.26
CA ALA A 323 19.73 13.26 20.25
C ALA A 323 18.53 14.23 20.41
N SER A 324 17.40 13.92 19.77
CA SER A 324 16.17 14.71 19.88
C SER A 324 15.59 14.68 21.30
N GLN A 325 15.59 13.51 21.96
CA GLN A 325 15.22 13.40 23.37
C GLN A 325 16.13 14.23 24.29
N GLN A 326 17.43 14.16 24.07
CA GLN A 326 18.40 14.92 24.86
C GLN A 326 18.21 16.43 24.68
N ALA A 327 18.02 16.89 23.45
CA ALA A 327 17.74 18.30 23.15
C ALA A 327 16.43 18.77 23.80
N ARG A 328 15.38 17.95 23.74
CA ARG A 328 14.08 18.25 24.37
C ARG A 328 14.20 18.35 25.90
N ARG A 329 14.95 17.44 26.53
CA ARG A 329 15.24 17.50 27.96
C ARG A 329 16.05 18.74 28.33
N ALA A 330 17.06 19.11 27.53
CA ALA A 330 17.82 20.35 27.74
C ALA A 330 16.92 21.59 27.65
N HIS A 331 16.05 21.67 26.65
CA HIS A 331 15.10 22.78 26.52
C HIS A 331 14.08 22.82 27.68
N ALA A 332 13.63 21.66 28.18
CA ALA A 332 12.77 21.59 29.36
C ALA A 332 13.49 22.13 30.61
N ARG A 333 14.77 21.81 30.81
CA ARG A 333 15.59 22.37 31.90
C ARG A 333 15.65 23.89 31.81
N GLU A 334 15.93 24.45 30.64
CA GLU A 334 15.97 25.90 30.42
C GLU A 334 14.64 26.57 30.75
N ARG A 335 13.52 25.99 30.28
CA ARG A 335 12.17 26.50 30.57
C ARG A 335 11.84 26.46 32.06
N ILE A 336 12.21 25.38 32.75
CA ILE A 336 11.95 25.22 34.18
C ILE A 336 12.84 26.15 35.00
N ALA A 337 14.10 26.38 34.60
CA ALA A 337 15.00 27.32 35.28
C ALA A 337 14.43 28.75 35.32
N VAL A 338 13.69 29.17 34.28
CA VAL A 338 13.00 30.48 34.24
C VAL A 338 11.92 30.61 35.34
N THR A 339 11.37 29.51 35.85
CA THR A 339 10.38 29.52 36.94
C THR A 339 10.99 29.77 38.33
N GLY A 340 12.32 29.89 38.43
CA GLY A 340 13.01 30.16 39.69
C GLY A 340 13.24 28.93 40.56
N LEU A 341 12.97 27.72 40.04
CA LEU A 341 13.40 26.48 40.70
C LEU A 341 14.94 26.39 40.69
N ASP A 342 15.51 25.87 41.78
CA ASP A 342 16.93 25.54 41.80
C ASP A 342 17.23 24.39 40.82
N SER A 343 18.52 24.24 40.48
CA SER A 343 18.97 23.27 39.46
C SER A 343 18.56 21.83 39.78
N ALA A 344 18.58 21.43 41.05
CA ALA A 344 18.26 20.05 41.44
C ALA A 344 16.76 19.78 41.32
N ALA A 345 15.92 20.71 41.77
CA ALA A 345 14.48 20.62 41.60
C ALA A 345 14.06 20.66 40.12
N ALA A 346 14.79 21.42 39.29
CA ALA A 346 14.58 21.47 37.85
C ALA A 346 14.95 20.13 37.18
N ASP A 347 16.08 19.53 37.55
CA ASP A 347 16.49 18.22 37.04
C ASP A 347 15.48 17.13 37.43
N ASP A 348 15.07 17.07 38.70
CA ASP A 348 14.04 16.13 39.17
C ASP A 348 12.70 16.32 38.44
N ALA A 349 12.33 17.56 38.12
CA ALA A 349 11.12 17.85 37.36
C ALA A 349 11.23 17.36 35.90
N VAL A 350 12.40 17.51 35.26
CA VAL A 350 12.63 16.99 33.91
C VAL A 350 12.65 15.46 33.88
N GLU A 351 13.30 14.81 34.86
CA GLU A 351 13.35 13.35 34.96
C GLU A 351 11.97 12.72 35.15
N ARG A 352 11.09 13.37 35.93
CA ARG A 352 9.69 12.93 36.08
C ARG A 352 8.85 13.16 34.83
N TRP A 353 9.21 14.15 34.00
CA TRP A 353 8.46 14.49 32.79
C TRP A 353 8.86 13.64 31.58
N ALA A 354 10.15 13.34 31.41
CA ALA A 354 10.67 12.55 30.31
C ALA A 354 11.82 11.67 30.81
N ALA A 355 11.78 10.37 30.52
CA ALA A 355 12.86 9.44 30.89
C ALA A 355 14.21 9.84 30.25
N GLY A 356 15.32 9.50 30.89
CA GLY A 356 16.64 9.69 30.31
C GLY A 356 16.87 8.70 29.17
N MET A 357 17.42 9.16 28.05
CA MET A 357 17.75 8.29 26.91
C MET A 357 19.18 8.60 26.42
N PHE A 358 20.04 7.59 26.39
CA PHE A 358 21.45 7.73 26.03
C PHE A 358 22.03 6.42 25.49
N TRP A 359 23.22 6.51 24.89
CA TRP A 359 23.96 5.36 24.39
C TRP A 359 24.89 4.77 25.46
N ASP A 360 24.88 3.45 25.57
CA ASP A 360 25.89 2.64 26.24
C ASP A 360 26.47 1.68 25.19
N ASP A 361 27.58 2.09 24.58
CA ASP A 361 28.18 1.47 23.38
C ASP A 361 27.23 1.40 22.16
N ASP A 362 26.68 0.21 21.88
CA ASP A 362 25.70 -0.04 20.82
C ASP A 362 24.27 -0.21 21.35
N VAL A 363 24.05 -0.07 22.66
CA VAL A 363 22.74 -0.22 23.31
C VAL A 363 22.15 1.14 23.64
N ILE A 364 20.86 1.33 23.35
CA ILE A 364 20.12 2.50 23.85
C ILE A 364 19.63 2.17 25.25
N VAL A 365 20.08 2.95 26.22
CA VAL A 365 19.64 2.85 27.61
C VAL A 365 18.60 3.92 27.88
N ILE A 366 17.48 3.47 28.42
CA ILE A 366 16.37 4.32 28.85
C ILE A 366 16.23 4.17 30.35
N ASP A 367 16.49 5.25 31.06
CA ASP A 367 16.38 5.32 32.51
C ASP A 367 15.00 5.89 32.90
N GLU A 368 14.09 4.99 33.26
CA GLU A 368 12.71 5.32 33.64
C GLU A 368 12.54 5.39 35.17
N ARG A 369 13.59 5.14 35.96
CA ARG A 369 13.50 4.91 37.41
C ARG A 369 12.82 6.05 38.17
N VAL A 370 13.12 7.29 37.78
CA VAL A 370 12.52 8.49 38.40
C VAL A 370 11.07 8.68 37.96
N ARG A 371 10.76 8.35 36.70
CA ARG A 371 9.42 8.51 36.12
C ARG A 371 8.43 7.47 36.66
N SER A 372 8.87 6.22 36.79
CA SER A 372 8.03 5.10 37.27
C SER A 372 8.02 4.99 38.80
N GLY A 373 9.03 5.52 39.49
CA GLY A 373 9.26 5.26 40.91
C GLY A 373 9.83 3.87 41.21
N ASP A 374 10.17 3.09 40.18
CA ASP A 374 10.76 1.76 40.28
C ASP A 374 12.27 1.82 40.01
N TYR A 375 13.08 1.45 41.00
CA TYR A 375 14.53 1.48 40.94
C TYR A 375 15.15 0.51 39.92
N THR A 376 14.36 -0.44 39.39
CA THR A 376 14.76 -1.40 38.37
C THR A 376 14.31 -1.05 36.96
N ALA A 377 13.52 0.03 36.80
CA ALA A 377 12.95 0.45 35.51
C ALA A 377 14.01 1.08 34.58
N VAL A 378 14.94 0.26 34.11
CA VAL A 378 15.94 0.60 33.10
C VAL A 378 15.73 -0.31 31.90
N ARG A 379 15.31 0.25 30.78
CA ARG A 379 15.10 -0.48 29.53
C ARG A 379 16.35 -0.38 28.67
N ARG A 380 16.68 -1.48 27.99
CA ARG A 380 17.82 -1.57 27.07
C ARG A 380 17.30 -2.02 25.71
N ILE A 381 17.60 -1.24 24.67
CA ILE A 381 17.28 -1.59 23.29
C ILE A 381 18.59 -1.97 22.62
N HIS A 382 18.73 -3.28 22.39
CA HIS A 382 19.84 -3.84 21.63
C HIS A 382 19.52 -3.78 20.14
N PRO A 383 20.54 -3.63 19.27
CA PRO A 383 20.34 -3.87 17.85
C PRO A 383 20.03 -5.37 17.61
N ASP A 384 19.25 -5.65 16.58
CA ASP A 384 19.03 -7.01 16.09
C ASP A 384 20.24 -7.53 15.29
N GLY A 385 20.11 -8.73 14.69
CA GLY A 385 21.15 -9.33 13.86
C GLY A 385 21.53 -8.50 12.62
N ASP A 386 20.64 -7.62 12.17
CA ASP A 386 20.82 -6.71 11.03
C ASP A 386 21.30 -5.31 11.47
N GLY A 387 21.55 -5.10 12.77
CA GLY A 387 21.97 -3.82 13.31
C GLY A 387 20.85 -2.78 13.45
N ARG A 388 19.58 -3.21 13.41
CA ARG A 388 18.40 -2.34 13.54
C ARG A 388 17.91 -2.28 14.98
N TYR A 389 17.34 -1.14 15.34
CA TYR A 389 16.82 -0.86 16.67
C TYR A 389 15.29 -0.84 16.65
N ARG A 390 14.69 -1.71 17.48
CA ARG A 390 13.25 -1.75 17.69
C ARG A 390 12.80 -0.64 18.64
N MET A 391 12.12 0.37 18.11
CA MET A 391 11.56 1.46 18.91
C MET A 391 10.27 0.98 19.59
N PRO A 392 10.17 1.09 20.93
CA PRO A 392 8.97 0.67 21.67
C PRO A 392 7.78 1.58 21.37
N ASP A 393 6.59 1.10 21.72
CA ASP A 393 5.29 1.75 21.61
C ASP A 393 5.14 2.98 22.52
N TRP A 394 5.87 4.05 22.20
CA TRP A 394 5.88 5.27 22.99
C TRP A 394 5.15 6.42 22.29
N GLY A 395 3.93 6.20 21.80
CA GLY A 395 3.21 7.27 21.10
C GLY A 395 3.90 7.71 19.80
N TRP A 396 4.58 6.78 19.13
CA TRP A 396 4.98 6.94 17.74
C TRP A 396 3.79 6.73 16.83
N TYR A 397 3.65 7.59 15.83
CA TYR A 397 2.63 7.48 14.81
C TYR A 397 3.28 7.57 13.44
N PRO A 398 2.81 6.78 12.46
CA PRO A 398 3.16 7.03 11.08
C PRO A 398 2.55 8.38 10.67
N VAL A 399 3.33 9.20 9.98
CA VAL A 399 2.92 10.55 9.57
C VAL A 399 3.26 10.76 8.11
N ASP A 400 2.47 11.59 7.43
CA ASP A 400 2.81 12.06 6.09
C ASP A 400 4.21 12.69 6.13
N PRO A 401 5.18 12.22 5.32
CA PRO A 401 6.51 12.83 5.24
C PRO A 401 6.47 14.35 5.02
N TYR A 402 5.50 14.85 4.26
CA TYR A 402 5.33 16.28 3.97
C TYR A 402 4.84 17.08 5.20
N ALA A 403 4.30 16.41 6.22
CA ALA A 403 3.95 17.01 7.51
C ALA A 403 5.18 17.28 8.40
N CYS A 404 6.34 16.67 8.10
CA CYS A 404 7.58 16.84 8.85
C CYS A 404 8.41 18.04 8.34
N ASP A 405 9.04 18.80 9.23
CA ASP A 405 10.03 19.84 8.87
C ASP A 405 11.39 19.24 8.52
N ARG A 406 11.72 18.11 9.15
CA ARG A 406 12.95 17.36 8.97
C ARG A 406 12.66 15.86 9.09
N ILE A 407 13.25 15.06 8.22
CA ILE A 407 13.23 13.60 8.33
C ILE A 407 14.65 13.11 8.58
N HIS A 408 14.80 12.21 9.55
CA HIS A 408 16.04 11.51 9.86
C HIS A 408 15.97 10.07 9.35
N GLY A 409 17.11 9.56 8.88
CA GLY A 409 17.21 8.24 8.27
C GLY A 409 17.20 8.28 6.74
N PRO A 410 17.63 7.19 6.10
CA PRO A 410 17.65 7.06 4.65
C PRO A 410 16.23 6.88 4.12
N LEU A 411 15.72 7.89 3.42
CA LEU A 411 14.43 7.76 2.72
C LEU A 411 14.57 6.76 1.58
N PRO A 412 13.70 5.73 1.52
CA PRO A 412 13.71 4.78 0.41
C PRO A 412 13.35 5.51 -0.88
N ALA A 413 13.96 5.09 -1.99
CA ALA A 413 13.52 5.53 -3.31
C ALA A 413 12.04 5.12 -3.54
N PRO A 414 11.30 5.80 -4.44
CA PRO A 414 9.90 5.47 -4.80
C PRO A 414 9.68 4.10 -5.48
N SER A 415 10.47 3.08 -5.14
CA SER A 415 10.74 1.80 -5.81
C SER A 415 11.79 1.87 -6.94
N GLY A 416 12.76 0.97 -6.85
CA GLY A 416 13.91 0.83 -7.74
C GLY A 416 15.03 -0.02 -7.14
N GLY A 417 15.10 -0.15 -5.81
CA GLY A 417 15.64 -1.35 -5.16
C GLY A 417 14.51 -2.35 -4.94
N PRO A 418 14.78 -3.67 -4.80
CA PRO A 418 13.76 -4.69 -4.64
C PRO A 418 12.89 -4.29 -3.45
N GLY A 419 11.69 -3.82 -3.78
CA GLY A 419 10.72 -3.36 -2.82
C GLY A 419 10.19 -4.61 -2.19
N TRP A 420 10.81 -5.01 -1.08
CA TRP A 420 10.41 -6.19 -0.38
C TRP A 420 8.92 -6.09 -0.02
N VAL A 421 8.09 -6.98 -0.54
CA VAL A 421 6.66 -6.98 -0.27
C VAL A 421 6.40 -7.98 0.85
N PRO A 422 6.00 -7.54 2.06
CA PRO A 422 5.66 -8.47 3.11
C PRO A 422 4.42 -9.27 2.70
N LEU A 423 4.43 -10.58 2.95
CA LEU A 423 3.20 -11.37 2.85
C LEU A 423 2.32 -11.05 4.04
N GLN A 424 1.04 -10.78 3.78
CA GLN A 424 0.09 -10.33 4.79
C GLN A 424 -0.17 -11.41 5.85
N HIS A 425 -0.18 -12.67 5.43
CA HIS A 425 -0.51 -13.80 6.28
C HIS A 425 0.67 -14.72 6.54
N VAL A 426 1.89 -14.44 6.06
CA VAL A 426 3.08 -15.22 6.45
C VAL A 426 4.12 -14.27 7.03
N PRO A 427 4.06 -14.00 8.35
CA PRO A 427 4.96 -13.04 8.99
C PRO A 427 6.42 -13.44 8.80
N GLY A 428 7.31 -12.44 8.68
CA GLY A 428 8.73 -12.66 8.43
C GLY A 428 9.09 -12.91 6.95
N VAL A 429 8.12 -13.28 6.10
CA VAL A 429 8.33 -13.42 4.65
C VAL A 429 8.25 -12.06 3.95
N ARG A 430 9.25 -11.81 3.11
CA ARG A 430 9.39 -10.65 2.24
C ARG A 430 9.68 -11.13 0.82
N LEU A 431 8.77 -10.86 -0.10
CA LEU A 431 8.95 -11.15 -1.52
C LEU A 431 9.84 -10.11 -2.19
N ALA A 432 10.56 -10.47 -3.25
CA ALA A 432 11.40 -9.54 -4.03
C ALA A 432 10.62 -8.29 -4.52
N ASP A 433 9.38 -8.51 -4.97
CA ASP A 433 8.38 -7.50 -5.35
C ASP A 433 6.95 -8.10 -5.28
N ASP A 434 5.96 -7.45 -5.88
CA ASP A 434 4.56 -7.90 -5.88
C ASP A 434 4.11 -8.56 -7.20
N ARG A 435 5.04 -8.80 -8.13
CA ARG A 435 4.71 -9.37 -9.45
C ARG A 435 4.28 -10.81 -9.32
N LEU A 436 4.90 -11.58 -8.42
CA LEU A 436 4.56 -12.98 -8.22
C LEU A 436 3.48 -13.14 -7.15
N ARG A 437 2.33 -13.72 -7.50
CA ARG A 437 1.19 -13.93 -6.59
C ARG A 437 0.52 -15.28 -6.82
N ALA A 438 0.04 -15.91 -5.76
CA ALA A 438 -0.85 -17.07 -5.86
C ALA A 438 -2.31 -16.65 -5.68
N ARG A 439 -3.22 -17.27 -6.44
CA ARG A 439 -4.66 -17.04 -6.32
C ARG A 439 -5.43 -18.37 -6.31
N PRO A 440 -6.44 -18.54 -5.44
CA PRO A 440 -7.29 -19.72 -5.49
C PRO A 440 -8.04 -19.79 -6.83
N LEU A 441 -7.84 -20.86 -7.61
CA LEU A 441 -8.61 -21.10 -8.84
C LEU A 441 -9.90 -21.85 -8.55
N MET A 442 -9.85 -22.77 -7.56
CA MET A 442 -11.00 -23.53 -7.11
C MET A 442 -10.81 -23.94 -5.65
N LEU A 443 -11.58 -23.32 -4.75
CA LEU A 443 -11.78 -23.86 -3.41
C LEU A 443 -12.81 -24.99 -3.52
N ALA A 444 -12.34 -26.21 -3.76
CA ALA A 444 -13.20 -27.38 -3.62
C ALA A 444 -13.57 -27.52 -2.14
N HIS A 445 -14.81 -27.20 -1.78
CA HIS A 445 -15.29 -27.31 -0.42
C HIS A 445 -14.99 -28.70 0.18
N LEU A 446 -14.19 -28.71 1.24
CA LEU A 446 -14.38 -29.52 2.44
C LEU A 446 -14.49 -31.04 2.20
N ARG A 447 -13.38 -31.67 1.81
CA ARG A 447 -13.06 -33.02 2.27
C ARG A 447 -11.68 -32.97 2.95
N GLU A 448 -11.49 -33.82 3.96
CA GLU A 448 -10.25 -33.92 4.74
C GLU A 448 -8.99 -34.16 3.88
N ASP A 449 -9.15 -34.56 2.61
CA ASP A 449 -8.05 -34.86 1.67
C ASP A 449 -8.08 -33.97 0.39
N SER A 450 -8.80 -32.85 0.39
CA SER A 450 -8.92 -32.01 -0.81
C SER A 450 -7.67 -31.17 -1.04
N LEU A 451 -6.91 -31.51 -2.09
CA LEU A 451 -5.85 -30.67 -2.64
C LEU A 451 -6.43 -29.33 -3.12
N SER A 452 -5.92 -28.20 -2.60
CA SER A 452 -6.24 -26.88 -3.14
C SER A 452 -5.47 -26.66 -4.43
N VAL A 453 -6.16 -26.18 -5.48
CA VAL A 453 -5.51 -25.80 -6.74
C VAL A 453 -5.50 -24.29 -6.86
N LEU A 454 -4.29 -23.74 -6.94
CA LEU A 454 -4.05 -22.30 -7.07
C LEU A 454 -3.43 -21.97 -8.43
N GLY A 455 -3.66 -20.76 -8.91
CA GLY A 455 -2.97 -20.18 -10.06
C GLY A 455 -1.82 -19.33 -9.55
N LEU A 456 -0.65 -19.50 -10.14
CA LEU A 456 0.49 -18.61 -9.95
C LEU A 456 0.47 -17.58 -11.07
N GLU A 457 0.47 -16.31 -10.70
CA GLU A 457 0.50 -15.17 -11.61
C GLU A 457 1.85 -14.44 -11.47
N TYR A 458 2.40 -13.96 -12.59
CA TYR A 458 3.55 -13.08 -12.63
C TYR A 458 3.22 -11.81 -13.41
N ALA A 459 3.33 -10.65 -12.76
CA ALA A 459 2.93 -9.34 -13.30
C ALA A 459 1.48 -9.33 -13.82
N GLY A 460 0.59 -10.07 -13.16
CA GLY A 460 -0.82 -10.19 -13.50
C GLY A 460 -1.17 -11.23 -14.59
N GLU A 461 -0.16 -11.88 -15.19
CA GLU A 461 -0.38 -12.94 -16.18
C GLU A 461 -0.27 -14.32 -15.53
N PRO A 462 -1.17 -15.28 -15.84
CA PRO A 462 -1.10 -16.63 -15.30
C PRO A 462 0.10 -17.39 -15.88
N VAL A 463 1.02 -17.81 -15.02
CA VAL A 463 2.28 -18.46 -15.42
C VAL A 463 2.38 -19.92 -15.00
N ALA A 464 1.71 -20.33 -13.93
CA ALA A 464 1.69 -21.73 -13.49
C ALA A 464 0.40 -22.09 -12.75
N VAL A 465 0.19 -23.38 -12.55
CA VAL A 465 -0.81 -23.95 -11.64
C VAL A 465 -0.07 -24.64 -10.50
N LEU A 466 -0.51 -24.39 -9.28
CA LEU A 466 0.01 -24.99 -8.04
C LEU A 466 -0.97 -26.02 -7.53
N ASP A 467 -0.45 -27.19 -7.16
CA ASP A 467 -1.18 -28.21 -6.42
C ASP A 467 -0.67 -28.20 -4.97
N ALA A 468 -1.49 -27.70 -4.06
CA ALA A 468 -1.18 -27.53 -2.64
C ALA A 468 -1.46 -28.82 -1.86
N GLY A 469 -0.63 -29.84 -2.10
CA GLY A 469 -0.54 -31.03 -1.27
C GLY A 469 0.46 -30.88 -0.13
N GLU A 470 0.91 -32.01 0.42
CA GLU A 470 2.00 -32.06 1.42
C GLU A 470 3.30 -31.43 0.88
N GLU A 471 3.54 -31.56 -0.43
CA GLU A 471 4.56 -30.81 -1.16
C GLU A 471 3.87 -30.02 -2.27
N VAL A 472 4.14 -28.71 -2.35
CA VAL A 472 3.57 -27.87 -3.42
C VAL A 472 4.22 -28.23 -4.74
N THR A 473 3.43 -28.79 -5.66
CA THR A 473 3.90 -29.05 -7.02
C THR A 473 3.48 -27.92 -7.96
N VAL A 474 4.34 -27.58 -8.92
CA VAL A 474 4.14 -26.47 -9.86
C VAL A 474 4.12 -26.98 -11.30
N THR A 475 3.10 -26.59 -12.06
CA THR A 475 2.97 -26.87 -13.50
C THR A 475 2.94 -25.57 -14.28
N PHE A 476 4.04 -25.23 -14.96
CA PHE A 476 4.16 -24.00 -15.77
C PHE A 476 3.28 -24.05 -17.03
N LEU A 477 2.61 -22.94 -17.34
CA LEU A 477 1.64 -22.81 -18.43
C LEU A 477 2.26 -22.33 -19.75
N GLY A 478 3.48 -21.79 -19.74
CA GLY A 478 4.15 -21.23 -20.91
C GLY A 478 5.65 -20.99 -20.69
N PRO A 479 6.39 -20.57 -21.74
CA PRO A 479 7.83 -20.37 -21.66
C PRO A 479 8.26 -19.03 -21.05
N ASP A 480 7.33 -18.07 -20.89
CA ASP A 480 7.64 -16.70 -20.46
C ASP A 480 8.03 -16.59 -18.97
N PHE A 481 7.76 -17.64 -18.20
CA PHE A 481 8.18 -17.77 -16.81
C PHE A 481 8.49 -19.24 -16.52
N SER A 482 9.71 -19.49 -16.08
CA SER A 482 10.27 -20.83 -15.92
C SER A 482 10.66 -21.12 -14.47
N GLU A 483 11.06 -22.37 -14.21
CA GLU A 483 11.64 -22.74 -12.92
C GLU A 483 12.92 -21.95 -12.60
N HIS A 484 13.67 -21.50 -13.61
CA HIS A 484 14.84 -20.64 -13.41
C HIS A 484 14.44 -19.27 -12.87
N ASP A 485 13.39 -18.67 -13.44
CA ASP A 485 12.87 -17.37 -13.01
C ASP A 485 12.30 -17.44 -11.59
N LEU A 486 11.57 -18.52 -11.27
CA LEU A 486 11.08 -18.78 -9.93
C LEU A 486 12.22 -18.90 -8.90
N ARG A 487 13.31 -19.62 -9.23
CA ARG A 487 14.49 -19.72 -8.35
C ARG A 487 15.18 -18.37 -8.17
N GLY A 488 15.28 -17.58 -9.24
CA GLY A 488 15.82 -16.20 -9.18
C GLY A 488 15.01 -15.33 -8.24
N TYR A 489 13.68 -15.33 -8.41
CA TYR A 489 12.75 -14.60 -7.55
C TYR A 489 12.82 -15.06 -6.09
N ALA A 490 12.94 -16.36 -5.84
CA ALA A 490 13.07 -16.92 -4.50
C ALA A 490 14.37 -16.52 -3.81
N ALA A 491 15.50 -16.49 -4.53
CA ALA A 491 16.77 -16.03 -4.00
C ALA A 491 16.78 -14.52 -3.66
N GLU A 492 15.94 -13.76 -4.35
CA GLU A 492 15.62 -12.36 -4.05
C GLU A 492 14.43 -12.21 -3.08
N SER A 493 13.89 -13.30 -2.54
CA SER A 493 12.85 -13.32 -1.50
C SER A 493 13.49 -13.79 -0.17
N THR A 494 13.01 -13.33 0.98
CA THR A 494 13.62 -13.66 2.28
C THR A 494 12.58 -14.03 3.32
N PHE A 495 12.96 -14.89 4.24
CA PHE A 495 12.25 -15.18 5.47
C PHE A 495 13.20 -14.92 6.64
N ASP A 496 12.85 -13.96 7.51
CA ASP A 496 13.70 -13.48 8.61
C ASP A 496 15.15 -13.17 8.16
N GLY A 497 15.26 -12.48 7.02
CA GLY A 497 16.54 -12.08 6.41
C GLY A 497 17.28 -13.19 5.66
N THR A 498 16.82 -14.44 5.75
CA THR A 498 17.42 -15.58 5.05
C THR A 498 16.77 -15.77 3.68
N PRO A 499 17.53 -15.90 2.57
CA PRO A 499 16.96 -16.15 1.24
C PRO A 499 16.10 -17.41 1.19
N LEU A 500 14.97 -17.33 0.49
CA LEU A 500 14.05 -18.44 0.30
C LEU A 500 14.51 -19.40 -0.80
N THR A 501 14.23 -20.69 -0.64
CA THR A 501 14.23 -21.64 -1.76
C THR A 501 12.94 -21.51 -2.57
N ALA A 502 12.94 -21.97 -3.82
CA ALA A 502 11.73 -21.96 -4.65
C ALA A 502 10.56 -22.73 -4.01
N GLY A 503 10.84 -23.87 -3.36
CA GLY A 503 9.83 -24.64 -2.63
C GLY A 503 9.24 -23.88 -1.45
N GLN A 504 10.08 -23.25 -0.62
CA GLN A 504 9.61 -22.43 0.49
C GLN A 504 8.81 -21.22 -0.01
N LEU A 505 9.27 -20.53 -1.06
CA LEU A 505 8.51 -19.43 -1.66
C LEU A 505 7.11 -19.89 -2.11
N LEU A 506 7.02 -20.99 -2.85
CA LEU A 506 5.73 -21.53 -3.28
C LEU A 506 4.84 -21.90 -2.10
N GLN A 507 5.38 -22.56 -1.08
CA GLN A 507 4.66 -22.89 0.15
C GLN A 507 4.10 -21.63 0.82
N THR A 508 4.91 -20.58 0.97
CA THR A 508 4.48 -19.33 1.59
C THR A 508 3.39 -18.61 0.79
N LEU A 509 3.49 -18.60 -0.54
CA LEU A 509 2.48 -18.02 -1.42
C LEU A 509 1.16 -18.79 -1.35
N VAL A 510 1.20 -20.12 -1.29
CA VAL A 510 0.03 -20.97 -1.09
C VAL A 510 -0.61 -20.68 0.26
N THR A 511 0.16 -20.72 1.34
CA THR A 511 -0.34 -20.44 2.69
C THR A 511 -0.94 -19.04 2.80
N ASP A 512 -0.33 -18.03 2.19
CA ASP A 512 -0.85 -16.66 2.17
C ASP A 512 -2.21 -16.59 1.47
N ALA A 513 -2.31 -17.16 0.26
CA ALA A 513 -3.52 -17.13 -0.56
C ALA A 513 -4.68 -17.94 0.06
N GLU A 514 -4.40 -19.11 0.63
CA GLU A 514 -5.41 -19.93 1.34
C GLU A 514 -5.89 -19.25 2.61
N THR A 515 -4.97 -18.67 3.39
CA THR A 515 -5.32 -17.94 4.62
C THR A 515 -6.15 -16.71 4.30
N ALA A 516 -5.80 -15.96 3.25
CA ALA A 516 -6.58 -14.80 2.78
C ALA A 516 -8.01 -15.22 2.39
N ALA A 517 -8.16 -16.32 1.66
CA ALA A 517 -9.46 -16.84 1.27
C ALA A 517 -10.30 -17.29 2.48
N LEU A 518 -9.66 -17.96 3.44
CA LEU A 518 -10.31 -18.40 4.68
C LEU A 518 -10.76 -17.21 5.53
N ILE A 519 -9.93 -16.17 5.66
CA ILE A 519 -10.31 -14.93 6.35
C ILE A 519 -11.51 -14.29 5.66
N ALA A 520 -11.46 -14.12 4.33
CA ALA A 520 -12.58 -13.54 3.58
C ALA A 520 -13.89 -14.32 3.82
N GLU A 521 -13.83 -15.65 3.82
CA GLU A 521 -14.98 -16.49 4.16
C GLU A 521 -15.46 -16.27 5.60
N MET A 522 -14.57 -16.30 6.58
CA MET A 522 -14.93 -16.13 8.00
C MET A 522 -15.50 -14.73 8.28
N THR A 523 -14.95 -13.69 7.67
CA THR A 523 -15.45 -12.32 7.76
C THR A 523 -16.89 -12.20 7.26
N THR A 524 -17.24 -12.84 6.14
CA THR A 524 -18.64 -12.85 5.64
C THR A 524 -19.62 -13.48 6.61
N ARG A 525 -19.12 -14.37 7.49
CA ARG A 525 -19.90 -15.05 8.52
C ARG A 525 -19.84 -14.34 9.87
N SER A 526 -19.11 -13.23 10.01
CA SER A 526 -18.83 -12.58 11.30
C SER A 526 -18.15 -13.52 12.32
N ILE A 527 -17.20 -14.31 11.82
CA ILE A 527 -16.34 -15.22 12.59
C ILE A 527 -14.90 -14.69 12.51
N THR A 528 -14.14 -14.80 13.60
CA THR A 528 -12.71 -14.52 13.61
C THR A 528 -11.92 -15.80 13.38
N LEU A 529 -10.73 -15.72 12.78
CA LEU A 529 -9.85 -16.87 12.60
C LEU A 529 -8.74 -16.87 13.66
N ALA A 530 -8.51 -18.01 14.30
CA ALA A 530 -7.26 -18.29 15.01
C ALA A 530 -6.45 -19.30 14.20
N ARG A 531 -5.13 -19.24 14.30
CA ARG A 531 -4.22 -20.18 13.65
C ARG A 531 -3.08 -20.57 14.55
N TYR A 532 -2.54 -21.75 14.33
CA TYR A 532 -1.31 -22.22 14.95
C TYR A 532 -0.23 -22.31 13.87
N LEU A 533 0.86 -21.59 14.09
CA LEU A 533 2.05 -21.64 13.26
C LEU A 533 3.14 -22.46 13.95
N ASP A 534 4.05 -23.02 13.16
CA ASP A 534 5.24 -23.68 13.67
C ASP A 534 6.25 -22.71 14.32
N ALA A 535 7.37 -23.25 14.82
CA ALA A 535 8.49 -22.49 15.41
C ALA A 535 8.96 -21.32 14.54
N GLY A 536 9.05 -21.61 13.23
CA GLY A 536 9.50 -20.66 12.24
C GLY A 536 8.41 -19.68 11.84
N GLY A 537 7.16 -19.80 12.28
CA GLY A 537 6.08 -18.93 11.80
C GLY A 537 5.80 -19.07 10.28
N LEU A 538 6.36 -20.10 9.63
CA LEU A 538 6.31 -20.29 8.18
C LEU A 538 5.19 -21.24 7.79
N HIS A 539 4.95 -22.26 8.62
CA HIS A 539 4.01 -23.33 8.33
C HIS A 539 2.73 -23.16 9.14
N LEU A 540 1.61 -23.03 8.44
CA LEU A 540 0.29 -23.11 9.04
C LEU A 540 -0.01 -24.58 9.40
N LEU A 541 0.01 -24.89 10.69
CA LEU A 541 -0.24 -26.25 11.19
C LEU A 541 -1.74 -26.51 11.35
N THR A 542 -2.48 -25.53 11.86
CA THR A 542 -3.94 -25.62 11.97
C THR A 542 -4.59 -24.25 12.03
N SER A 543 -5.87 -24.19 11.69
CA SER A 543 -6.69 -22.99 11.83
C SER A 543 -8.07 -23.32 12.39
N ILE A 544 -8.60 -22.43 13.22
CA ILE A 544 -9.83 -22.64 13.99
C ILE A 544 -10.71 -21.40 13.86
N ALA A 545 -11.97 -21.62 13.49
CA ALA A 545 -13.01 -20.60 13.53
C ALA A 545 -13.35 -20.23 14.99
N VAL A 546 -13.18 -18.96 15.33
CA VAL A 546 -13.40 -18.38 16.65
C VAL A 546 -14.71 -17.59 16.65
N TRP A 547 -15.67 -18.04 17.45
CA TRP A 547 -16.90 -17.31 17.69
C TRP A 547 -17.34 -17.45 19.17
N PRO A 548 -17.73 -16.34 19.82
CA PRO A 548 -17.58 -14.95 19.36
C PRO A 548 -16.11 -14.49 19.34
N ALA A 549 -15.83 -13.42 18.60
CA ALA A 549 -14.52 -12.78 18.59
C ALA A 549 -14.19 -12.19 19.97
N PRO A 550 -12.99 -12.44 20.53
CA PRO A 550 -12.56 -11.82 21.78
C PRO A 550 -12.57 -10.29 21.70
N ARG A 551 -13.09 -9.60 22.73
CA ARG A 551 -13.18 -8.13 22.76
C ARG A 551 -12.00 -7.45 23.45
N THR A 552 -11.21 -8.21 24.20
CA THR A 552 -10.10 -7.69 24.99
C THR A 552 -8.85 -8.55 24.79
N THR A 553 -7.67 -7.97 24.98
CA THR A 553 -6.40 -8.71 24.93
C THR A 553 -6.36 -9.83 25.97
N ALA A 554 -6.91 -9.59 27.17
CA ALA A 554 -7.01 -10.62 28.21
C ALA A 554 -7.89 -11.80 27.79
N ALA A 555 -9.00 -11.54 27.11
CA ALA A 555 -9.85 -12.58 26.51
C ALA A 555 -9.12 -13.33 25.40
N ALA A 556 -8.39 -12.63 24.53
CA ALA A 556 -7.61 -13.24 23.46
C ALA A 556 -6.50 -14.17 24.00
N LEU A 557 -5.75 -13.75 25.02
CA LEU A 557 -4.76 -14.58 25.70
C LEU A 557 -5.39 -15.77 26.43
N ASN A 558 -6.59 -15.60 26.99
CA ASN A 558 -7.32 -16.70 27.59
C ASN A 558 -7.81 -17.73 26.57
N LEU A 559 -8.20 -17.27 25.39
CA LEU A 559 -8.51 -18.15 24.26
C LEU A 559 -7.26 -18.93 23.83
N GLY A 560 -6.10 -18.28 23.69
CA GLY A 560 -4.85 -18.96 23.33
C GLY A 560 -4.46 -20.08 24.30
N ARG A 561 -4.65 -19.88 25.61
CA ARG A 561 -4.50 -20.95 26.63
C ARG A 561 -5.42 -22.14 26.37
N GLN A 562 -6.70 -21.88 26.06
CA GLN A 562 -7.68 -22.93 25.78
C GLN A 562 -7.35 -23.68 24.50
N LEU A 563 -6.93 -22.98 23.44
CA LEU A 563 -6.52 -23.58 22.17
C LEU A 563 -5.29 -24.47 22.33
N THR A 564 -4.29 -24.00 23.09
CA THR A 564 -3.09 -24.78 23.42
C THR A 564 -3.45 -26.06 24.16
N ALA A 565 -4.23 -25.95 25.24
CA ALA A 565 -4.67 -27.12 26.01
C ALA A 565 -5.53 -28.10 25.19
N ALA A 566 -6.34 -27.61 24.25
CA ALA A 566 -7.12 -28.45 23.35
C ALA A 566 -6.23 -29.22 22.37
N ALA A 567 -5.21 -28.56 21.81
CA ALA A 567 -4.29 -29.17 20.87
C ALA A 567 -3.43 -30.26 21.54
N GLU A 568 -2.88 -29.99 22.73
CA GLU A 568 -2.14 -30.98 23.54
C GLU A 568 -2.95 -32.25 23.84
N LEU A 569 -4.27 -32.11 23.98
CA LEU A 569 -5.15 -33.23 24.28
C LEU A 569 -5.46 -34.09 23.04
N ASN A 570 -5.61 -33.44 21.89
CA ASN A 570 -5.98 -34.11 20.64
C ASN A 570 -4.78 -34.75 19.94
N ASP A 571 -3.58 -34.22 20.18
CA ASP A 571 -2.34 -34.73 19.64
C ASP A 571 -1.28 -34.75 20.75
N PRO A 572 -0.97 -35.92 21.34
CA PRO A 572 0.05 -36.03 22.39
C PRO A 572 1.44 -35.60 21.91
N ASP A 573 1.73 -35.76 20.62
CA ASP A 573 3.02 -35.40 20.01
C ASP A 573 3.12 -33.87 19.78
N PHE A 574 2.01 -33.14 19.94
CA PHE A 574 1.97 -31.66 19.96
C PHE A 574 2.90 -31.06 21.04
N THR A 575 3.25 -31.83 22.07
CA THR A 575 4.01 -31.34 23.23
C THR A 575 5.54 -31.43 23.12
N ASP A 576 6.08 -32.23 22.19
CA ASP A 576 7.53 -32.53 22.18
C ASP A 576 8.39 -31.44 21.50
N ASP A 577 7.80 -30.56 20.64
CA ASP A 577 8.52 -29.49 19.92
C ASP A 577 7.93 -28.07 20.19
N ARG A 578 7.81 -27.70 21.48
CA ARG A 578 7.23 -26.47 22.09
C ARG A 578 7.60 -25.08 21.51
N THR A 579 7.44 -24.85 20.22
CA THR A 579 7.93 -23.63 19.57
C THR A 579 6.91 -22.95 18.69
N GLY A 580 5.80 -23.62 18.35
CA GLY A 580 4.73 -23.00 17.61
C GLY A 580 3.95 -21.96 18.41
N ARG A 581 3.30 -21.04 17.69
CA ARG A 581 2.56 -19.91 18.28
C ARG A 581 1.13 -19.82 17.76
N TRP A 582 0.21 -19.46 18.64
CA TRP A 582 -1.17 -19.15 18.28
C TRP A 582 -1.30 -17.68 17.90
N GLU A 583 -1.92 -17.41 16.76
CA GLU A 583 -2.25 -16.06 16.31
C GLU A 583 -3.75 -15.91 16.08
N LEU A 584 -4.30 -14.75 16.40
CA LEU A 584 -5.70 -14.38 16.25
C LEU A 584 -5.84 -13.23 15.25
N TRP A 585 -6.69 -13.40 14.23
CA TRP A 585 -6.97 -12.34 13.27
C TRP A 585 -7.80 -11.21 13.90
N THR A 586 -7.31 -9.99 13.87
CA THR A 586 -7.98 -8.81 14.46
C THR A 586 -8.90 -8.07 13.49
N GLY A 587 -8.85 -8.43 12.21
CA GLY A 587 -9.48 -7.68 11.11
C GLY A 587 -8.46 -6.92 10.26
N THR A 588 -7.36 -6.47 10.87
CA THR A 588 -6.28 -5.73 10.20
C THR A 588 -4.93 -6.45 10.26
N GLY A 589 -4.74 -7.36 11.22
CA GLY A 589 -3.51 -8.12 11.37
C GLY A 589 -3.65 -9.33 12.28
N TRP A 590 -2.51 -9.93 12.63
CA TRP A 590 -2.42 -11.09 13.52
C TRP A 590 -1.94 -10.66 14.90
N LEU A 591 -2.71 -11.03 15.94
CA LEU A 591 -2.34 -10.87 17.34
C LEU A 591 -1.78 -12.18 17.87
N ASP A 592 -0.54 -12.19 18.37
CA ASP A 592 0.00 -13.35 19.09
C ASP A 592 -0.78 -13.55 20.41
N VAL A 593 -1.39 -14.73 20.55
CA VAL A 593 -2.16 -15.12 21.75
C VAL A 593 -1.53 -16.31 22.46
N THR A 594 -0.29 -16.67 22.10
CA THR A 594 0.44 -17.78 22.72
C THR A 594 0.62 -17.52 24.21
N PRO A 595 0.21 -18.44 25.08
CA PRO A 595 0.45 -18.25 26.50
C PRO A 595 1.94 -18.27 26.78
N TYR A 596 2.45 -17.19 27.38
CA TYR A 596 3.78 -17.20 27.97
C TYR A 596 3.75 -18.18 29.14
N LEU A 597 4.23 -19.40 28.91
CA LEU A 597 4.44 -20.38 29.96
C LEU A 597 5.71 -19.95 30.71
N ASP A 598 5.52 -19.11 31.73
CA ASP A 598 6.57 -18.91 32.72
C ASP A 598 6.77 -20.26 33.42
N ASP A 599 7.99 -20.80 33.40
CA ASP A 599 8.35 -22.20 33.74
C ASP A 599 8.06 -22.58 35.23
N THR A 600 7.39 -21.69 35.96
CA THR A 600 7.07 -21.81 37.39
C THR A 600 5.62 -22.22 37.70
N ASP A 601 4.70 -22.25 36.72
CA ASP A 601 3.26 -22.50 36.98
C ASP A 601 2.74 -23.85 36.46
N THR A 602 3.47 -24.94 36.72
CA THR A 602 3.09 -26.31 36.29
C THR A 602 1.93 -26.94 37.08
N GLY A 603 1.31 -26.22 38.03
CA GLY A 603 0.27 -26.77 38.91
C GLY A 603 -1.16 -26.74 38.36
N SER A 604 -1.40 -26.05 37.23
CA SER A 604 -2.73 -25.50 36.91
C SER A 604 -3.46 -26.13 35.71
N THR A 605 -2.79 -26.97 34.93
CA THR A 605 -3.27 -27.37 33.58
C THR A 605 -4.14 -28.64 33.56
N SER A 606 -4.09 -29.51 34.57
CA SER A 606 -4.73 -30.86 34.48
C SER A 606 -6.25 -30.89 34.68
N VAL A 607 -6.87 -29.81 35.21
CA VAL A 607 -8.33 -29.76 35.44
C VAL A 607 -9.09 -29.30 34.18
N PHE A 608 -8.44 -28.55 33.29
CA PHE A 608 -9.07 -27.95 32.12
C PHE A 608 -9.13 -28.90 30.90
N THR A 609 -8.19 -29.84 30.82
CA THR A 609 -7.95 -30.74 29.67
C THR A 609 -8.99 -31.85 29.51
N GLY A 610 -9.62 -32.35 30.57
CA GLY A 610 -10.59 -33.45 30.47
C GLY A 610 -11.92 -33.13 29.78
N TRP A 611 -12.24 -31.86 29.52
CA TRP A 611 -13.61 -31.41 29.25
C TRP A 611 -13.87 -30.79 27.87
N LEU A 612 -12.81 -30.41 27.14
CA LEU A 612 -12.96 -29.84 25.78
C LEU A 612 -13.37 -30.89 24.73
N THR A 613 -13.14 -32.18 25.02
CA THR A 613 -13.46 -33.31 24.13
C THR A 613 -14.61 -34.20 24.61
N GLN A 614 -15.15 -33.97 25.82
CA GLN A 614 -16.30 -34.74 26.29
C GLN A 614 -17.59 -34.34 25.56
N PRO A 615 -18.45 -35.32 25.19
CA PRO A 615 -19.77 -35.02 24.68
C PRO A 615 -20.53 -34.16 25.69
N LEU A 616 -21.18 -33.08 25.23
CA LEU A 616 -21.98 -32.16 26.06
C LEU A 616 -23.03 -32.86 26.95
N SER A 617 -23.41 -34.10 26.61
CA SER A 617 -24.32 -34.94 27.38
C SER A 617 -23.78 -35.44 28.72
N GLU A 618 -22.46 -35.39 28.97
CA GLU A 618 -21.82 -35.96 30.16
C GLU A 618 -21.51 -34.94 31.27
N ILE A 619 -21.69 -33.65 31.01
CA ILE A 619 -21.50 -32.59 32.02
C ILE A 619 -22.75 -32.54 32.92
N PRO A 620 -22.63 -32.74 34.25
CA PRO A 620 -23.78 -32.68 35.14
C PRO A 620 -24.41 -31.28 35.09
N PRO A 621 -25.76 -31.17 35.00
CA PRO A 621 -26.43 -29.89 34.88
C PRO A 621 -26.23 -29.08 36.16
N LEU A 622 -25.25 -28.18 36.14
CA LEU A 622 -25.20 -27.06 37.07
C LEU A 622 -26.46 -26.23 36.84
N GLN A 623 -27.17 -25.86 37.91
CA GLN A 623 -28.36 -25.01 37.83
C GLN A 623 -27.95 -23.61 37.36
N ALA A 624 -27.72 -23.45 36.06
CA ALA A 624 -27.55 -22.16 35.44
C ALA A 624 -28.85 -21.36 35.64
N PRO A 625 -28.78 -20.06 35.96
CA PRO A 625 -29.97 -19.22 35.99
C PRO A 625 -30.62 -19.28 34.61
N GLN A 626 -31.85 -19.80 34.55
CA GLN A 626 -32.63 -20.04 33.32
C GLN A 626 -33.04 -18.75 32.58
N THR A 627 -32.34 -17.64 32.79
CA THR A 627 -32.74 -16.28 32.42
C THR A 627 -31.73 -15.52 31.56
N LEU A 628 -30.57 -16.10 31.22
CA LEU A 628 -29.62 -15.44 30.32
C LEU A 628 -30.04 -15.63 28.87
N SER A 629 -30.22 -14.52 28.16
CA SER A 629 -30.44 -14.53 26.70
C SER A 629 -29.19 -15.02 25.98
N ARG A 630 -29.38 -15.57 24.77
CA ARG A 630 -28.27 -15.98 23.88
C ARG A 630 -27.25 -14.86 23.69
N ASP A 631 -27.72 -13.65 23.41
CA ASP A 631 -26.85 -12.49 23.17
C ASP A 631 -25.97 -12.18 24.37
N ARG A 632 -26.51 -12.30 25.59
CA ARG A 632 -25.74 -12.07 26.81
C ARG A 632 -24.70 -13.15 27.07
N LEU A 633 -24.97 -14.39 26.68
CA LEU A 633 -23.99 -15.48 26.72
C LEU A 633 -22.88 -15.24 25.68
N VAL A 634 -23.23 -14.73 24.50
CA VAL A 634 -22.26 -14.35 23.46
C VAL A 634 -21.37 -13.20 23.94
N ASP A 635 -21.95 -12.15 24.53
CA ASP A 635 -21.17 -11.04 25.09
C ASP A 635 -20.19 -11.54 26.16
N LEU A 636 -20.67 -12.36 27.09
CA LEU A 636 -19.85 -12.89 28.18
C LEU A 636 -18.75 -13.82 27.64
N ALA A 637 -19.03 -14.63 26.63
CA ALA A 637 -18.02 -15.45 25.98
C ALA A 637 -16.96 -14.60 25.26
N ALA A 638 -17.36 -13.49 24.63
CA ALA A 638 -16.45 -12.56 23.95
C ALA A 638 -15.53 -11.83 24.95
N ASP A 639 -16.07 -11.45 26.10
CA ASP A 639 -15.34 -10.73 27.16
C ASP A 639 -14.35 -11.63 27.91
N HIS A 640 -14.57 -12.95 27.90
CA HIS A 640 -13.73 -13.94 28.59
C HIS A 640 -12.96 -14.88 27.65
N GLY A 641 -13.11 -14.74 26.33
CA GLY A 641 -12.40 -15.54 25.33
C GLY A 641 -12.82 -17.01 25.32
N VAL A 642 -14.12 -17.29 25.48
CA VAL A 642 -14.68 -18.66 25.51
C VAL A 642 -15.23 -19.03 24.15
N LEU A 643 -14.79 -20.16 23.60
CA LEU A 643 -15.31 -20.67 22.33
C LEU A 643 -16.74 -21.19 22.48
N LEU A 644 -17.66 -20.67 21.66
CA LEU A 644 -19.04 -21.13 21.57
C LEU A 644 -19.29 -21.82 20.22
N PRO A 645 -19.90 -23.01 20.18
CA PRO A 645 -20.44 -23.54 18.94
C PRO A 645 -21.54 -22.61 18.42
N ARG A 646 -21.42 -22.16 17.16
CA ARG A 646 -22.38 -21.23 16.55
C ARG A 646 -23.81 -21.78 16.56
N ASP A 647 -23.99 -23.08 16.37
CA ASP A 647 -25.31 -23.72 16.31
C ASP A 647 -25.66 -24.54 17.57
N GLY A 648 -24.93 -24.31 18.68
CA GLY A 648 -25.13 -25.05 19.92
C GLY A 648 -26.45 -24.72 20.64
N ASP A 649 -26.98 -25.71 21.37
CA ASP A 649 -28.13 -25.53 22.24
C ASP A 649 -27.77 -24.62 23.43
N LEU A 650 -28.70 -23.72 23.80
CA LEU A 650 -28.53 -22.70 24.83
C LEU A 650 -28.06 -23.23 26.20
N PRO A 651 -28.57 -24.37 26.72
CA PRO A 651 -28.10 -24.96 27.97
C PRO A 651 -26.63 -25.39 27.92
N ALA A 652 -26.16 -25.89 26.78
CA ALA A 652 -24.76 -26.29 26.58
C ALA A 652 -23.82 -25.06 26.55
N LEU A 653 -24.27 -23.97 25.92
CA LEU A 653 -23.57 -22.69 25.91
C LEU A 653 -23.44 -22.10 27.32
N ALA A 654 -24.55 -22.11 28.08
CA ALA A 654 -24.58 -21.61 29.44
C ALA A 654 -23.68 -22.42 30.39
N ALA A 655 -23.68 -23.75 30.27
CA ALA A 655 -22.82 -24.62 31.08
C ALA A 655 -21.33 -24.32 30.84
N ARG A 656 -20.89 -24.16 29.59
CA ARG A 656 -19.51 -23.80 29.25
C ARG A 656 -19.07 -22.48 29.90
N ILE A 657 -19.88 -21.43 29.78
CA ILE A 657 -19.52 -20.10 30.29
C ILE A 657 -19.48 -20.09 31.83
N VAL A 658 -20.49 -20.67 32.49
CA VAL A 658 -20.53 -20.73 33.97
C VAL A 658 -19.32 -21.46 34.52
N THR A 659 -18.89 -22.56 33.89
CA THR A 659 -17.71 -23.31 34.33
C THR A 659 -16.42 -22.52 34.18
N VAL A 660 -16.21 -21.81 33.07
CA VAL A 660 -15.01 -20.97 32.88
C VAL A 660 -14.96 -19.84 33.91
N LEU A 661 -16.11 -19.20 34.18
CA LEU A 661 -16.20 -18.10 35.15
C LEU A 661 -15.99 -18.57 36.60
N HIS A 662 -16.57 -19.70 36.99
CA HIS A 662 -16.40 -20.25 38.34
C HIS A 662 -14.95 -20.68 38.60
N LEU A 663 -14.24 -21.19 37.59
CA LEU A 663 -12.82 -21.55 37.71
C LEU A 663 -11.90 -20.33 37.77
N GLY A 664 -12.31 -19.20 37.18
CA GLY A 664 -11.62 -17.91 37.32
C GLY A 664 -11.79 -17.28 38.70
N GLU A 665 -12.90 -17.54 39.41
CA GLU A 665 -13.16 -17.04 40.77
C GLU A 665 -12.63 -17.95 41.90
N ILE A 666 -12.35 -19.23 41.61
CA ILE A 666 -11.73 -20.17 42.57
C ILE A 666 -10.19 -19.99 42.61
N ARG A 667 -9.60 -19.29 41.63
CA ARG A 667 -8.21 -18.81 41.63
C ARG A 667 -8.14 -17.42 42.25
#